data_AF-A0A8R1XRS7-F1
#
_entry.id   AF-A0A8R1XRS7-F1
#
_cell.length_a   1.000
_cell.length_b   1.000
_cell.length_c   1.000
_cell.angle_alpha   90.00
_cell.angle_beta   90.00
_cell.angle_gamma   90.00
#
_symmetry.space_group_name_H-M   'P 1'
#
loop_
_entity.id
_entity.type
_entity.pdbx_description
1 polymer ?
#
loop_
_entity_poly.entity_id
_entity_poly.type
_entity_poly.pdbx_seq_one_letter_code
_entity_poly.pdbx_strand_id
1 'polypeptide(L)'
;MASKSKRRKTEKLDETETILLGDDLKQIKNILLDFEKINKIEELESKLKKCPRIGVTLMTVLWKCSLQNFNEKPQWLLILNNVLCVLIKIYGTMPSLCSELAEPPGNFANIAVRLLESGPKIPLDAKCEVFRLICNLATDPRCMELIAENTHLVDRIAMAIDHDVNEVAKIALQMANLLAVNKNGIKRLLLSNAGLYLGNLLHRTKEMDGTFGREMQEDVLQLICRFVRYKGTKRIGRQLAASNGVSVLLDCFLEGQCESYIVEMCYASFELREQFETPGCIRKIVETHPRPEYMLKMLLCFAQDAWGRAALRGHGALDILVDGLEKADSTQQILIVNTLRYFVHDGSGLSYLTFSTKFLDIVVDHINLYLDKNKRMCSTLLSGVGSECAAHSKIGRHKTECLCCKMMLIPLHSSNFEVLTHIMDPDASSSRKLMESSWSPSQSPPPGMRSPLMSPKRISSTSLMDECIECMERPISTNDNRNLSCFSHVVRNTELVVGELYILAWLSHSESNMKRLITSKIVSALLRYIAEAPSMVSKAPRTIRRIFRHRLAVENLSRLELHTLVIHILMTRKCGTGKRITQCSECAIRNDFGNALLEEFSSHIDAPFGLEVLKNIYKSNDEIEQMKACIATLHLVRRVDNWKRMLVTHKPVERLLAKLREILVDGNEENWQITTYCEGPTLVRQILVALSFLIPSDVLTNSLHDIWDDLSSYITREMPLSKCIVKEATLLSKKAMPTASGLPEFIKFKYGKLMEIVPKKCLCEGSEYFRGMFGNKFSEQFRDTFEFDEEEEQCPFRLFSIFLHYLSGCGKSCVRITENDIPALLKLSDRYLCTGISSKLLAYESPLRNLITGETLPNYLEVMLSTGSDTRNVLRDACISYLLRGCTEEQMFKALKVVAGNSVAVDALMEILQAFLMTYCRRRKIKYEETTTTYSCIR
;
A
#
# COMPACT_ATOMS: atom_id res chain seq x y z
N MET A 1 -33.90 -11.41 -50.15
CA MET A 1 -35.22 -11.79 -49.60
C MET A 1 -36.30 -11.42 -50.59
N ALA A 2 -36.99 -12.41 -51.14
CA ALA A 2 -38.06 -12.23 -52.11
C ALA A 2 -39.36 -11.83 -51.38
N SER A 3 -39.59 -10.52 -51.21
CA SER A 3 -40.92 -10.00 -50.89
C SER A 3 -41.58 -9.51 -52.17
N LYS A 4 -42.63 -10.21 -52.59
CA LYS A 4 -43.56 -9.83 -53.66
C LYS A 4 -43.89 -8.33 -53.57
N SER A 5 -43.60 -7.56 -54.62
CA SER A 5 -44.11 -6.19 -54.70
C SER A 5 -45.65 -6.25 -54.69
N LYS A 6 -46.25 -5.55 -53.73
CA LYS A 6 -47.68 -5.22 -53.80
C LYS A 6 -47.90 -4.52 -55.14
N ARG A 7 -48.68 -5.14 -56.03
CA ARG A 7 -49.22 -4.51 -57.25
C ARG A 7 -49.85 -3.16 -56.85
N ARG A 8 -49.12 -2.06 -57.06
CA ARG A 8 -49.69 -0.71 -57.01
C ARG A 8 -50.49 -0.50 -58.30
N LYS A 9 -51.66 0.11 -58.15
CA LYS A 9 -52.66 0.36 -59.20
C LYS A 9 -52.03 1.02 -60.42
N THR A 10 -52.49 0.60 -61.61
CA THR A 10 -52.26 1.20 -62.92
C THR A 10 -52.85 2.61 -62.96
N GLU A 11 -52.08 3.59 -62.49
CA GLU A 11 -52.25 4.99 -62.89
C GLU A 11 -51.63 5.17 -64.28
N LYS A 12 -52.32 5.91 -65.16
CA LYS A 12 -51.84 6.21 -66.51
C LYS A 12 -50.49 6.94 -66.41
N LEU A 13 -49.47 6.40 -67.06
CA LEU A 13 -48.18 7.07 -67.26
C LEU A 13 -48.41 8.35 -68.06
N ASP A 14 -47.71 9.42 -67.71
CA ASP A 14 -47.67 10.63 -68.53
C ASP A 14 -46.97 10.34 -69.88
N GLU A 15 -47.25 11.15 -70.91
CA GLU A 15 -46.58 11.02 -72.22
C GLU A 15 -45.06 11.12 -72.08
N THR A 16 -44.57 12.03 -71.24
CA THR A 16 -43.15 12.20 -70.92
C THR A 16 -42.56 10.94 -70.29
N GLU A 17 -43.26 10.35 -69.32
CA GLU A 17 -42.82 9.13 -68.64
C GLU A 17 -42.80 7.92 -69.60
N THR A 18 -43.78 7.85 -70.50
CA THR A 18 -43.89 6.80 -71.52
C THR A 18 -42.71 6.86 -72.50
N ILE A 19 -42.33 8.05 -72.94
CA ILE A 19 -41.19 8.26 -73.84
C ILE A 19 -39.87 7.89 -73.13
N LEU A 20 -39.68 8.34 -71.88
CA LEU A 20 -38.48 8.02 -71.10
C LEU A 20 -38.29 6.51 -70.87
N LEU A 21 -39.40 5.76 -70.74
CA LEU A 21 -39.37 4.30 -70.62
C LEU A 21 -39.21 3.57 -71.97
N GLY A 22 -39.39 4.27 -73.09
CA GLY A 22 -39.18 3.75 -74.45
C GLY A 22 -37.71 3.58 -74.82
N ASP A 23 -37.45 3.29 -76.10
CA ASP A 23 -36.09 3.04 -76.63
C ASP A 23 -35.63 4.10 -77.65
N ASP A 24 -36.41 5.16 -77.88
CA ASP A 24 -36.04 6.28 -78.75
C ASP A 24 -35.06 7.22 -78.04
N LEU A 25 -33.76 6.97 -78.26
CA LEU A 25 -32.66 7.73 -77.66
C LEU A 25 -32.72 9.23 -77.96
N LYS A 26 -33.26 9.64 -79.12
CA LYS A 26 -33.34 11.05 -79.51
C LYS A 26 -34.42 11.76 -78.70
N GLN A 27 -35.57 11.13 -78.53
CA GLN A 27 -36.65 11.69 -77.70
C GLN A 27 -36.27 11.72 -76.22
N ILE A 28 -35.65 10.65 -75.70
CA ILE A 28 -35.14 10.59 -74.32
C ILE A 28 -34.16 11.75 -74.07
N LYS A 29 -33.18 11.94 -74.97
CA LYS A 29 -32.20 13.03 -74.86
C LYS A 29 -32.86 14.40 -74.83
N ASN A 30 -33.83 14.66 -75.71
CA ASN A 30 -34.52 15.94 -75.77
C ASN A 30 -35.28 16.25 -74.47
N ILE A 31 -36.00 15.26 -73.93
CA ILE A 31 -36.70 15.41 -72.65
C ILE A 31 -35.73 15.75 -71.52
N LEU A 32 -34.60 15.05 -71.42
CA LEU A 32 -33.60 15.30 -70.38
C LEU A 32 -33.00 16.71 -70.48
N LEU A 33 -32.69 17.19 -71.70
CA LEU A 33 -32.21 18.56 -71.94
C LEU A 33 -33.26 19.60 -71.52
N ASP A 34 -34.55 19.33 -71.72
CA ASP A 34 -35.63 20.22 -71.30
C ASP A 34 -35.83 20.26 -69.79
N PHE A 35 -35.45 19.22 -69.05
CA PHE A 35 -35.39 19.27 -67.58
C PHE A 35 -34.13 20.00 -67.10
N GLU A 36 -33.00 19.78 -67.75
CA GLU A 36 -31.73 20.41 -67.40
C GLU A 36 -31.80 21.95 -67.47
N LYS A 37 -32.45 22.50 -68.51
CA LYS A 37 -32.60 23.95 -68.73
C LYS A 37 -33.46 24.71 -67.70
N ILE A 38 -34.22 24.02 -66.86
CA ILE A 38 -35.16 24.65 -65.91
C ILE A 38 -34.39 25.23 -64.72
N ASN A 39 -34.12 26.53 -64.69
CA ASN A 39 -33.28 27.12 -63.64
C ASN A 39 -34.05 27.61 -62.40
N LYS A 40 -35.38 27.78 -62.50
CA LYS A 40 -36.22 28.21 -61.39
C LYS A 40 -36.77 27.01 -60.63
N ILE A 41 -36.63 27.02 -59.31
CA ILE A 41 -37.15 25.97 -58.42
C ILE A 41 -38.65 25.76 -58.67
N GLU A 42 -39.45 26.83 -58.64
CA GLU A 42 -40.91 26.80 -58.84
C GLU A 42 -41.34 26.15 -60.17
N GLU A 43 -40.60 26.40 -61.24
CA GLU A 43 -40.86 25.83 -62.56
C GLU A 43 -40.57 24.33 -62.59
N LEU A 44 -39.49 23.91 -61.91
CA LEU A 44 -39.16 22.51 -61.72
C LEU A 44 -40.25 21.81 -60.89
N GLU A 45 -40.66 22.40 -59.76
CA GLU A 45 -41.74 21.85 -58.93
C GLU A 45 -43.05 21.71 -59.72
N SER A 46 -43.40 22.71 -60.52
CA SER A 46 -44.60 22.67 -61.35
C SER A 46 -44.54 21.58 -62.41
N LYS A 47 -43.37 21.30 -62.99
CA LYS A 47 -43.20 20.23 -63.98
C LYS A 47 -43.21 18.86 -63.31
N LEU A 48 -42.60 18.73 -62.14
CA LEU A 48 -42.61 17.50 -61.33
C LEU A 48 -44.04 17.15 -60.86
N LYS A 49 -44.88 18.14 -60.53
CA LYS A 49 -46.30 17.92 -60.22
C LYS A 49 -47.09 17.30 -61.38
N LYS A 50 -46.67 17.50 -62.63
CA LYS A 50 -47.29 16.90 -63.83
C LYS A 50 -46.82 15.47 -64.10
N CYS A 51 -45.61 15.12 -63.65
CA CYS A 51 -45.00 13.81 -63.84
C CYS A 51 -44.69 13.18 -62.47
N PRO A 52 -45.70 12.70 -61.73
CA PRO A 52 -45.54 12.28 -60.34
C PRO A 52 -44.61 11.07 -60.15
N ARG A 53 -44.27 10.31 -61.21
CA ARG A 53 -43.34 9.16 -61.14
C ARG A 53 -42.01 9.44 -61.82
N ILE A 54 -41.73 10.69 -62.16
CA ILE A 54 -40.52 11.08 -62.89
C ILE A 54 -39.24 10.61 -62.22
N GLY A 55 -39.14 10.63 -60.88
CA GLY A 55 -37.96 10.13 -60.16
C GLY A 55 -37.69 8.65 -60.43
N VAL A 56 -38.72 7.81 -60.35
CA VAL A 56 -38.65 6.36 -60.64
C VAL A 56 -38.35 6.11 -62.13
N THR A 57 -38.95 6.90 -63.01
CA THR A 57 -38.74 6.80 -64.46
C THR A 57 -37.30 7.16 -64.84
N LEU A 58 -36.76 8.26 -64.33
CA LEU A 58 -35.38 8.66 -64.54
C LEU A 58 -34.39 7.65 -63.95
N MET A 59 -34.71 7.04 -62.81
CA MET A 59 -33.92 5.93 -62.26
C MET A 59 -33.93 4.70 -63.18
N THR A 60 -35.04 4.43 -63.86
CA THR A 60 -35.13 3.36 -64.87
C THR A 60 -34.26 3.69 -66.09
N VAL A 61 -34.21 4.96 -66.52
CA VAL A 61 -33.28 5.41 -67.57
C VAL A 61 -31.83 5.23 -67.13
N LEU A 62 -31.49 5.60 -65.89
CA LEU A 62 -30.16 5.39 -65.32
C LEU A 62 -29.80 3.89 -65.26
N TRP A 63 -30.75 3.03 -64.89
CA TRP A 63 -30.58 1.58 -64.96
C TRP A 63 -30.30 1.10 -66.38
N LYS A 64 -31.09 1.55 -67.38
CA LYS A 64 -30.84 1.23 -68.79
C LYS A 64 -29.43 1.63 -69.21
N CYS A 65 -28.97 2.83 -68.82
CA CYS A 65 -27.61 3.31 -69.09
C CYS A 65 -26.54 2.37 -68.48
N SER A 66 -26.75 1.90 -67.24
CA SER A 66 -25.81 0.99 -66.56
C SER A 66 -25.64 -0.38 -67.21
N LEU A 67 -26.53 -0.75 -68.14
CA LEU A 67 -26.48 -2.02 -68.88
C LEU A 67 -25.77 -1.90 -70.24
N GLN A 68 -25.44 -0.70 -70.69
CA GLN A 68 -24.94 -0.47 -72.05
C GLN A 68 -23.43 -0.59 -72.16
N ASN A 69 -22.96 -0.96 -73.34
CA ASN A 69 -21.57 -0.80 -73.74
C ASN A 69 -21.42 0.55 -74.47
N PHE A 70 -20.87 1.56 -73.78
CA PHE A 70 -20.74 2.92 -74.33
C PHE A 70 -19.86 3.00 -75.59
N ASN A 71 -18.97 2.03 -75.79
CA ASN A 71 -18.14 1.95 -77.01
C ASN A 71 -18.97 1.62 -78.25
N GLU A 72 -20.02 0.81 -78.11
CA GLU A 72 -20.90 0.42 -79.22
C GLU A 72 -21.94 1.50 -79.52
N LYS A 73 -22.39 2.22 -78.49
CA LYS A 73 -23.48 3.20 -78.59
C LYS A 73 -23.16 4.46 -77.78
N PRO A 74 -22.34 5.38 -78.33
CA PRO A 74 -21.91 6.59 -77.61
C PRO A 74 -23.06 7.54 -77.24
N GLN A 75 -24.22 7.44 -77.89
CA GLN A 75 -25.42 8.22 -77.53
C GLN A 75 -25.88 7.95 -76.08
N TRP A 76 -25.67 6.74 -75.56
CA TRP A 76 -26.00 6.41 -74.18
C TRP A 76 -25.14 7.15 -73.15
N LEU A 77 -23.91 7.54 -73.52
CA LEU A 77 -23.05 8.30 -72.63
C LEU A 77 -23.58 9.73 -72.42
N LEU A 78 -24.10 10.35 -73.48
CA LEU A 78 -24.78 11.64 -73.39
C LEU A 78 -26.06 11.54 -72.55
N ILE A 79 -26.84 10.46 -72.73
CA ILE A 79 -28.04 10.22 -71.92
C ILE A 79 -27.66 10.02 -70.44
N LEU A 80 -26.59 9.27 -70.16
CA LEU A 80 -26.07 9.06 -68.81
C LEU A 80 -25.72 10.39 -68.12
N ASN A 81 -24.97 11.26 -68.79
CA ASN A 81 -24.61 12.57 -68.24
C ASN A 81 -25.85 13.43 -67.97
N ASN A 82 -26.76 13.52 -68.95
CA ASN A 82 -27.96 14.33 -68.82
C ASN A 82 -28.89 13.81 -67.70
N VAL A 83 -29.07 12.48 -67.60
CA VAL A 83 -29.92 11.90 -66.53
C VAL A 83 -29.29 12.10 -65.16
N LEU A 84 -27.96 12.00 -65.02
CA LEU A 84 -27.27 12.30 -63.77
C LEU A 84 -27.44 13.77 -63.38
N CYS A 85 -27.21 14.72 -64.29
CA CYS A 85 -27.41 16.15 -64.04
C CYS A 85 -28.83 16.46 -63.57
N VAL A 86 -29.84 15.91 -64.25
CA VAL A 86 -31.25 16.10 -63.89
C VAL A 86 -31.56 15.50 -62.51
N LEU A 87 -31.11 14.27 -62.23
CA LEU A 87 -31.33 13.63 -60.93
C LEU A 87 -30.66 14.41 -59.78
N ILE A 88 -29.41 14.86 -59.96
CA ILE A 88 -28.69 15.67 -58.98
C ILE A 88 -29.45 16.96 -58.68
N LYS A 89 -29.92 17.63 -59.72
CA LYS A 89 -30.70 18.88 -59.60
C LYS A 89 -32.01 18.66 -58.86
N ILE A 90 -32.76 17.61 -59.20
CA ILE A 90 -34.03 17.28 -58.56
C ILE A 90 -33.81 17.00 -57.07
N TYR A 91 -32.91 16.07 -56.72
CA TYR A 91 -32.73 15.66 -55.31
C TYR A 91 -31.96 16.68 -54.48
N GLY A 92 -31.12 17.50 -55.10
CA GLY A 92 -30.48 18.62 -54.42
C GLY A 92 -31.47 19.74 -54.07
N THR A 93 -32.49 19.95 -54.89
CA THR A 93 -33.51 21.00 -54.67
C THR A 93 -34.68 20.51 -53.81
N MET A 94 -35.09 19.24 -53.99
CA MET A 94 -36.25 18.65 -53.33
C MET A 94 -35.90 17.30 -52.66
N PRO A 95 -35.17 17.31 -51.53
CA PRO A 95 -34.75 16.08 -50.84
C PRO A 95 -35.92 15.16 -50.43
N SER A 96 -37.14 15.70 -50.28
CA SER A 96 -38.34 14.92 -49.95
C SER A 96 -38.65 13.83 -51.00
N LEU A 97 -38.28 14.06 -52.26
CA LEU A 97 -38.50 13.12 -53.36
C LEU A 97 -37.54 11.92 -53.31
N CYS A 98 -36.43 12.00 -52.56
CA CYS A 98 -35.53 10.87 -52.36
C CYS A 98 -36.26 9.66 -51.78
N SER A 99 -37.31 9.88 -50.97
CA SER A 99 -38.10 8.82 -50.37
C SER A 99 -38.84 7.93 -51.37
N GLU A 100 -39.12 8.44 -52.58
CA GLU A 100 -39.74 7.68 -53.67
C GLU A 100 -38.76 6.71 -54.34
N LEU A 101 -37.44 6.95 -54.19
CA LEU A 101 -36.38 6.12 -54.76
C LEU A 101 -36.04 4.89 -53.92
N ALA A 102 -36.48 4.84 -52.67
CA ALA A 102 -36.30 3.67 -51.81
C ALA A 102 -37.11 2.45 -52.31
N GLU A 103 -38.05 2.66 -53.23
CA GLU A 103 -38.88 1.60 -53.79
C GLU A 103 -38.37 1.13 -55.18
N PRO A 104 -38.44 -0.19 -55.47
CA PRO A 104 -38.03 -0.73 -56.77
C PRO A 104 -38.75 -0.07 -57.96
N PRO A 105 -38.10 0.04 -59.14
CA PRO A 105 -37.34 -1.05 -59.72
C PRO A 105 -35.82 -0.82 -59.68
N GLY A 106 -35.12 -1.70 -58.95
CA GLY A 106 -33.69 -1.91 -59.12
C GLY A 106 -32.80 -1.04 -58.24
N ASN A 107 -32.86 -1.28 -56.93
CA ASN A 107 -31.83 -0.96 -55.92
C ASN A 107 -30.74 0.02 -56.42
N PHE A 108 -30.97 1.33 -56.27
CA PHE A 108 -30.06 2.39 -56.71
C PHE A 108 -28.59 2.06 -56.43
N ALA A 109 -28.32 1.49 -55.25
CA ALA A 109 -26.96 1.14 -54.87
C ALA A 109 -26.28 0.16 -55.83
N ASN A 110 -27.02 -0.80 -56.41
CA ASN A 110 -26.49 -1.70 -57.44
C ASN A 110 -26.23 -0.99 -58.78
N ILE A 111 -27.09 -0.05 -59.16
CA ILE A 111 -26.90 0.76 -60.37
C ILE A 111 -25.63 1.61 -60.21
N ALA A 112 -25.49 2.28 -59.07
CA ALA A 112 -24.32 3.08 -58.73
C ALA A 112 -23.03 2.23 -58.76
N VAL A 113 -23.04 1.05 -58.13
CA VAL A 113 -21.88 0.12 -58.17
C VAL A 113 -21.50 -0.23 -59.61
N ARG A 114 -22.47 -0.60 -60.46
CA ARG A 114 -22.19 -0.94 -61.86
C ARG A 114 -21.57 0.22 -62.63
N LEU A 115 -22.07 1.43 -62.44
CA LEU A 115 -21.53 2.63 -63.10
C LEU A 115 -20.10 2.91 -62.62
N LEU A 116 -19.85 2.84 -61.30
CA LEU A 116 -18.51 3.06 -60.75
C LEU A 116 -17.50 1.98 -61.19
N GLU A 117 -17.96 0.73 -61.36
CA GLU A 117 -17.15 -0.44 -61.75
C GLU A 117 -16.96 -0.59 -63.26
N SER A 118 -17.61 0.22 -64.10
CA SER A 118 -17.58 0.10 -65.57
C SER A 118 -16.21 0.40 -66.22
N GLY A 119 -15.13 0.47 -65.44
CA GLY A 119 -13.76 0.64 -65.92
C GLY A 119 -13.54 2.02 -66.57
N PRO A 120 -12.61 2.15 -67.53
CA PRO A 120 -12.37 3.40 -68.27
C PRO A 120 -13.48 3.74 -69.28
N LYS A 121 -14.53 2.91 -69.40
CA LYS A 121 -15.63 3.10 -70.34
C LYS A 121 -16.54 4.28 -69.99
N ILE A 122 -16.50 4.73 -68.73
CA ILE A 122 -17.25 5.89 -68.24
C ILE A 122 -16.22 6.98 -67.88
N PRO A 123 -16.34 8.20 -68.44
CA PRO A 123 -15.49 9.34 -68.11
C PRO A 123 -15.50 9.62 -66.61
N LEU A 124 -14.40 10.16 -66.11
CA LEU A 124 -14.28 10.48 -64.70
C LEU A 124 -15.37 11.45 -64.24
N ASP A 125 -15.71 12.45 -65.07
CA ASP A 125 -16.76 13.43 -64.77
C ASP A 125 -18.10 12.76 -64.47
N ALA A 126 -18.48 11.75 -65.26
CA ALA A 126 -19.71 11.00 -65.03
C ALA A 126 -19.65 10.20 -63.71
N LYS A 127 -18.47 9.68 -63.32
CA LYS A 127 -18.29 9.04 -62.00
C LYS A 127 -18.38 10.05 -60.86
N CYS A 128 -17.85 11.26 -61.03
CA CYS A 128 -18.02 12.36 -60.08
C CYS A 128 -19.51 12.67 -59.89
N GLU A 129 -20.28 12.77 -60.98
CA GLU A 129 -21.72 13.00 -60.90
C GLU A 129 -22.46 11.85 -60.21
N VAL A 130 -22.05 10.59 -60.41
CA VAL A 130 -22.59 9.46 -59.62
C VAL A 130 -22.33 9.67 -58.13
N PHE A 131 -21.13 10.07 -57.70
CA PHE A 131 -20.84 10.36 -56.30
C PHE A 131 -21.64 11.54 -55.75
N ARG A 132 -21.82 12.62 -56.53
CA ARG A 132 -22.67 13.76 -56.13
C ARG A 132 -24.12 13.37 -55.96
N LEU A 133 -24.64 12.54 -56.88
CA LEU A 133 -25.98 11.99 -56.77
C LEU A 133 -26.13 11.16 -55.49
N ILE A 134 -25.16 10.27 -55.19
CA ILE A 134 -25.16 9.49 -53.95
C ILE A 134 -25.21 10.42 -52.72
N CYS A 135 -24.45 11.52 -52.72
CA CYS A 135 -24.47 12.51 -51.62
C CYS A 135 -25.85 13.15 -51.42
N ASN A 136 -26.49 13.61 -52.50
CA ASN A 136 -27.83 14.21 -52.43
C ASN A 136 -28.89 13.20 -51.97
N LEU A 137 -28.74 11.92 -52.33
CA LEU A 137 -29.66 10.88 -51.85
C LEU A 137 -29.43 10.56 -50.37
N ALA A 138 -28.18 10.56 -49.91
CA ALA A 138 -27.82 10.25 -48.53
C ALA A 138 -28.30 11.27 -47.50
N THR A 139 -28.81 12.44 -47.92
CA THR A 139 -29.47 13.38 -47.01
C THR A 139 -30.81 12.86 -46.48
N ASP A 140 -31.46 11.94 -47.19
CA ASP A 140 -32.65 11.24 -46.70
C ASP A 140 -32.26 9.99 -45.88
N PRO A 141 -32.76 9.83 -44.64
CA PRO A 141 -32.39 8.71 -43.78
C PRO A 141 -32.67 7.31 -44.37
N ARG A 142 -33.75 7.14 -45.13
CA ARG A 142 -34.10 5.83 -45.72
C ARG A 142 -33.12 5.47 -46.83
N CYS A 143 -32.74 6.45 -47.65
CA CYS A 143 -31.73 6.26 -48.68
C CYS A 143 -30.35 6.00 -48.08
N MET A 144 -29.99 6.71 -47.00
CA MET A 144 -28.74 6.47 -46.27
C MET A 144 -28.62 5.02 -45.78
N GLU A 145 -29.69 4.47 -45.20
CA GLU A 145 -29.71 3.06 -44.77
C GLU A 145 -29.52 2.10 -45.94
N LEU A 146 -30.21 2.32 -47.06
CA LEU A 146 -30.05 1.50 -48.28
C LEU A 146 -28.62 1.54 -48.83
N ILE A 147 -27.99 2.72 -48.84
CA ILE A 147 -26.60 2.89 -49.26
C ILE A 147 -25.66 2.16 -48.30
N ALA A 148 -25.84 2.33 -46.98
CA ALA A 148 -25.03 1.69 -45.96
C ALA A 148 -25.17 0.15 -45.94
N GLU A 149 -26.32 -0.38 -46.35
CA GLU A 149 -26.54 -1.83 -46.46
C GLU A 149 -25.84 -2.47 -47.66
N ASN A 150 -25.58 -1.72 -48.73
CA ASN A 150 -24.86 -2.21 -49.90
C ASN A 150 -23.34 -2.15 -49.69
N THR A 151 -22.75 -3.28 -49.29
CA THR A 151 -21.32 -3.37 -48.99
C THR A 151 -20.43 -3.01 -50.17
N HIS A 152 -20.80 -3.42 -51.40
CA HIS A 152 -20.02 -3.08 -52.60
C HIS A 152 -20.00 -1.58 -52.86
N LEU A 153 -21.12 -0.89 -52.64
CA LEU A 153 -21.17 0.55 -52.80
C LEU A 153 -20.30 1.25 -51.75
N VAL A 154 -20.40 0.84 -50.49
CA VAL A 154 -19.57 1.39 -49.40
C VAL A 154 -18.07 1.12 -49.66
N ASP A 155 -17.71 -0.04 -50.21
CA ASP A 155 -16.34 -0.34 -50.64
C ASP A 155 -15.86 0.63 -51.72
N ARG A 156 -16.69 0.93 -52.73
CA ARG A 156 -16.35 1.90 -53.78
C ARG A 156 -16.24 3.33 -53.25
N ILE A 157 -17.10 3.73 -52.30
CA ILE A 157 -17.00 5.02 -51.62
C ILE A 157 -15.70 5.09 -50.83
N ALA A 158 -15.38 4.05 -50.05
CA ALA A 158 -14.16 4.01 -49.25
C ALA A 158 -12.89 4.11 -50.13
N MET A 159 -12.84 3.35 -51.24
CA MET A 159 -11.73 3.43 -52.20
C MET A 159 -11.59 4.81 -52.84
N ALA A 160 -12.71 5.50 -53.11
CA ALA A 160 -12.71 6.80 -53.76
C ALA A 160 -12.20 7.94 -52.85
N ILE A 161 -12.08 7.72 -51.53
CA ILE A 161 -11.48 8.69 -50.60
C ILE A 161 -10.03 9.00 -51.00
N ASP A 162 -9.28 8.01 -51.48
CA ASP A 162 -7.89 8.17 -51.92
C ASP A 162 -7.77 8.24 -53.45
N HIS A 163 -8.75 8.85 -54.12
CA HIS A 163 -8.72 8.98 -55.58
C HIS A 163 -7.72 10.06 -56.01
N ASP A 164 -6.96 9.83 -57.08
CA ASP A 164 -5.92 10.76 -57.57
C ASP A 164 -6.45 12.18 -57.86
N VAL A 165 -7.71 12.27 -58.29
CA VAL A 165 -8.40 13.55 -58.49
C VAL A 165 -9.02 14.07 -57.18
N ASN A 166 -8.50 15.21 -56.71
CA ASN A 166 -8.88 15.84 -55.43
C ASN A 166 -10.39 16.08 -55.27
N GLU A 167 -11.08 16.49 -56.33
CA GLU A 167 -12.54 16.70 -56.28
C GLU A 167 -13.31 15.39 -56.01
N VAL A 168 -12.86 14.27 -56.58
CA VAL A 168 -13.47 12.95 -56.31
C VAL A 168 -13.24 12.55 -54.86
N ALA A 169 -12.00 12.70 -54.37
CA ALA A 169 -11.64 12.44 -52.98
C ALA A 169 -12.48 13.28 -52.00
N LYS A 170 -12.68 14.57 -52.31
CA LYS A 170 -13.51 15.48 -51.51
C LYS A 170 -14.97 15.02 -51.44
N ILE A 171 -15.58 14.68 -52.57
CA ILE A 171 -16.98 14.19 -52.60
C ILE A 171 -17.09 12.85 -51.88
N ALA A 172 -16.13 11.94 -52.06
CA ALA A 172 -16.10 10.66 -51.37
C ALA A 172 -15.94 10.82 -49.85
N LEU A 173 -15.12 11.76 -49.40
CA LEU A 173 -14.97 12.11 -47.99
C LEU A 173 -16.25 12.70 -47.39
N GLN A 174 -16.92 13.60 -48.11
CA GLN A 174 -18.25 14.10 -47.72
C GLN A 174 -19.25 12.97 -47.58
N MET A 175 -19.25 12.02 -48.50
CA MET A 175 -20.12 10.85 -48.44
C MET A 175 -19.81 9.95 -47.24
N ALA A 176 -18.52 9.69 -46.97
CA ALA A 176 -18.09 8.94 -45.79
C ALA A 176 -18.53 9.65 -44.49
N ASN A 177 -18.46 10.98 -44.45
CA ASN A 177 -18.93 11.79 -43.34
C ASN A 177 -20.45 11.64 -43.11
N LEU A 178 -21.26 11.63 -44.17
CA LEU A 178 -22.70 11.40 -44.10
C LEU A 178 -23.04 9.99 -43.59
N LEU A 179 -22.35 8.96 -44.12
CA LEU A 179 -22.51 7.58 -43.66
C LEU A 179 -22.09 7.41 -42.19
N ALA A 180 -21.08 8.16 -41.74
CA ALA A 180 -20.57 8.07 -40.37
C ALA A 180 -21.46 8.73 -39.31
N VAL A 181 -22.63 9.30 -39.67
CA VAL A 181 -23.57 9.89 -38.71
C VAL A 181 -24.21 8.82 -37.80
N ASN A 182 -24.29 7.57 -38.26
CA ASN A 182 -24.84 6.47 -37.47
C ASN A 182 -23.83 5.32 -37.28
N LYS A 183 -24.07 4.49 -36.26
CA LYS A 183 -23.18 3.38 -35.89
C LYS A 183 -23.07 2.31 -36.99
N ASN A 184 -24.12 2.09 -37.77
CA ASN A 184 -24.12 1.11 -38.85
C ASN A 184 -23.21 1.55 -40.00
N GLY A 185 -23.29 2.80 -40.43
CA GLY A 185 -22.42 3.35 -41.46
C GLY A 185 -20.96 3.38 -41.04
N ILE A 186 -20.64 3.73 -39.79
CA ILE A 186 -19.27 3.61 -39.25
C ILE A 186 -18.78 2.16 -39.34
N LYS A 187 -19.59 1.19 -38.90
CA LYS A 187 -19.23 -0.24 -38.97
C LYS A 187 -18.96 -0.67 -40.42
N ARG A 188 -19.76 -0.19 -41.37
CA ARG A 188 -19.63 -0.52 -42.80
C ARG A 188 -18.39 0.12 -43.42
N LEU A 189 -18.14 1.41 -43.19
CA LEU A 189 -16.93 2.09 -43.63
C LEU A 189 -15.65 1.41 -43.11
N LEU A 190 -15.63 1.05 -41.84
CA LEU A 190 -14.52 0.30 -41.26
C LEU A 190 -14.42 -1.13 -41.83
N LEU A 191 -15.52 -1.77 -42.21
CA LEU A 191 -15.50 -3.05 -42.94
C LEU A 191 -14.85 -2.90 -44.31
N SER A 192 -15.09 -1.77 -44.97
CA SER A 192 -14.60 -1.38 -46.29
C SER A 192 -13.19 -0.77 -46.30
N ASN A 193 -12.42 -0.92 -45.22
CA ASN A 193 -11.05 -0.38 -45.09
C ASN A 193 -10.93 1.13 -45.29
N ALA A 194 -11.97 1.91 -45.01
CA ALA A 194 -11.94 3.38 -45.13
C ALA A 194 -10.75 4.03 -44.40
N GLY A 195 -10.28 3.46 -43.28
CA GLY A 195 -9.11 3.98 -42.56
C GLY A 195 -7.81 3.99 -43.36
N LEU A 196 -7.60 3.02 -44.26
CA LEU A 196 -6.42 2.95 -45.11
C LEU A 196 -6.41 4.13 -46.09
N TYR A 197 -7.54 4.33 -46.77
CA TYR A 197 -7.72 5.38 -47.76
C TYR A 197 -7.70 6.77 -47.11
N LEU A 198 -8.29 6.92 -45.92
CA LEU A 198 -8.19 8.17 -45.15
C LEU A 198 -6.74 8.51 -44.78
N GLY A 199 -5.93 7.52 -44.40
CA GLY A 199 -4.52 7.76 -44.11
C GLY A 199 -3.72 8.14 -45.35
N ASN A 200 -3.98 7.54 -46.50
CA ASN A 200 -3.32 7.94 -47.75
C ASN A 200 -3.74 9.34 -48.21
N LEU A 201 -5.03 9.68 -48.08
CA LEU A 201 -5.50 11.04 -48.34
C LEU A 201 -4.84 12.05 -47.39
N LEU A 202 -4.71 11.70 -46.10
CA LEU A 202 -4.01 12.52 -45.10
C LEU A 202 -2.53 12.75 -45.45
N HIS A 203 -1.88 11.78 -46.10
CA HIS A 203 -0.52 11.98 -46.60
C HIS A 203 -0.47 13.03 -47.72
N ARG A 204 -1.42 12.95 -48.66
CA ARG A 204 -1.51 13.83 -49.82
C ARG A 204 -1.90 15.26 -49.49
N THR A 205 -2.58 15.51 -48.36
CA THR A 205 -2.95 16.90 -47.98
C THR A 205 -1.73 17.81 -47.81
N LYS A 206 -0.54 17.26 -47.54
CA LYS A 206 0.72 18.02 -47.48
C LYS A 206 1.16 18.60 -48.83
N GLU A 207 0.73 17.99 -49.94
CA GLU A 207 1.11 18.37 -51.31
C GLU A 207 0.04 19.24 -52.00
N MET A 208 -1.15 19.37 -51.39
CA MET A 208 -2.27 20.14 -51.93
C MET A 208 -2.12 21.65 -51.66
N ASP A 209 -2.82 22.48 -52.43
CA ASP A 209 -2.89 23.93 -52.21
C ASP A 209 -3.26 24.25 -50.76
N GLY A 210 -2.54 25.20 -50.14
CA GLY A 210 -2.50 25.32 -48.68
C GLY A 210 -3.83 25.54 -47.95
N THR A 211 -4.84 26.16 -48.58
CA THR A 211 -6.19 26.25 -47.99
C THR A 211 -6.98 24.96 -48.15
N PHE A 212 -7.02 24.42 -49.37
CA PHE A 212 -7.72 23.18 -49.70
C PHE A 212 -7.18 21.97 -48.93
N GLY A 213 -5.84 21.84 -48.87
CA GLY A 213 -5.16 20.78 -48.15
C GLY A 213 -5.47 20.80 -46.65
N ARG A 214 -5.53 21.99 -46.04
CA ARG A 214 -5.90 22.15 -44.63
C ARG A 214 -7.36 21.79 -44.35
N GLU A 215 -8.29 22.26 -45.17
CA GLU A 215 -9.71 21.90 -45.04
C GLU A 215 -9.90 20.37 -45.16
N MET A 216 -9.27 19.74 -46.16
CA MET A 216 -9.33 18.28 -46.31
C MET A 216 -8.70 17.55 -45.11
N GLN A 217 -7.57 18.04 -44.59
CA GLN A 217 -6.92 17.46 -43.41
C GLN A 217 -7.84 17.49 -42.19
N GLU A 218 -8.49 18.63 -41.92
CA GLU A 218 -9.45 18.77 -40.83
C GLU A 218 -10.63 17.80 -40.97
N ASP A 219 -11.23 17.70 -42.17
CA ASP A 219 -12.34 16.78 -42.44
C ASP A 219 -11.95 15.30 -42.22
N VAL A 220 -10.74 14.92 -42.65
CA VAL A 220 -10.20 13.57 -42.42
C VAL A 220 -10.01 13.30 -40.94
N LEU A 221 -9.38 14.22 -40.20
CA LEU A 221 -9.15 14.07 -38.76
C LEU A 221 -10.47 14.00 -37.97
N GLN A 222 -11.46 14.82 -38.32
CA GLN A 222 -12.78 14.78 -37.70
C GLN A 222 -13.47 13.42 -37.90
N LEU A 223 -13.38 12.85 -39.11
CA LEU A 223 -13.95 11.54 -39.40
C LEU A 223 -13.22 10.43 -38.64
N ILE A 224 -11.89 10.47 -38.57
CA ILE A 224 -11.10 9.54 -37.75
C ILE A 224 -11.54 9.64 -36.28
N CYS A 225 -11.61 10.85 -35.71
CA CYS A 225 -12.06 11.06 -34.34
C CYS A 225 -13.48 10.51 -34.12
N ARG A 226 -14.37 10.63 -35.10
CA ARG A 226 -15.71 10.04 -35.05
C ARG A 226 -15.63 8.52 -34.95
N PHE A 227 -14.80 7.85 -35.76
CA PHE A 227 -14.61 6.39 -35.64
C PHE A 227 -14.11 5.96 -34.27
N VAL A 228 -13.21 6.74 -33.64
CA VAL A 228 -12.72 6.48 -32.27
C VAL A 228 -13.88 6.56 -31.27
N ARG A 229 -14.67 7.64 -31.28
CA ARG A 229 -15.83 7.85 -30.38
C ARG A 229 -16.85 6.71 -30.41
N TYR A 230 -17.05 6.07 -31.58
CA TYR A 230 -17.98 4.95 -31.73
C TYR A 230 -17.32 3.56 -31.51
N LYS A 231 -16.22 3.51 -30.76
CA LYS A 231 -15.48 2.28 -30.39
C LYS A 231 -14.91 1.52 -31.59
N GLY A 232 -14.57 2.23 -32.67
CA GLY A 232 -13.83 1.70 -33.82
C GLY A 232 -12.31 1.66 -33.62
N THR A 233 -11.80 2.12 -32.47
CA THR A 233 -10.39 2.38 -32.13
C THR A 233 -9.39 1.37 -32.69
N LYS A 234 -9.53 0.08 -32.34
CA LYS A 234 -8.59 -0.97 -32.76
C LYS A 234 -8.56 -1.15 -34.28
N ARG A 235 -9.73 -1.08 -34.93
CA ARG A 235 -9.86 -1.35 -36.37
C ARG A 235 -9.36 -0.17 -37.20
N ILE A 236 -9.72 1.05 -36.81
CA ILE A 236 -9.23 2.27 -37.48
C ILE A 236 -7.71 2.38 -37.32
N GLY A 237 -7.17 2.12 -36.12
CA GLY A 237 -5.73 2.13 -35.87
C GLY A 237 -4.97 1.16 -36.78
N ARG A 238 -5.42 -0.09 -36.89
CA ARG A 238 -4.81 -1.08 -37.79
C ARG A 238 -4.87 -0.67 -39.27
N GLN A 239 -5.94 -0.01 -39.69
CA GLN A 239 -6.08 0.45 -41.08
C GLN A 239 -5.18 1.65 -41.38
N LEU A 240 -5.08 2.60 -40.45
CA LEU A 240 -4.16 3.73 -40.56
C LEU A 240 -2.69 3.28 -40.54
N ALA A 241 -2.36 2.24 -39.78
CA ALA A 241 -1.02 1.65 -39.76
C ALA A 241 -0.59 1.10 -41.14
N ALA A 242 -1.54 0.67 -41.98
CA ALA A 242 -1.25 0.19 -43.33
C ALA A 242 -1.19 1.33 -44.38
N SER A 243 -1.35 2.59 -43.97
CA SER A 243 -1.39 3.76 -44.85
C SER A 243 -0.09 4.56 -44.85
N ASN A 244 0.06 5.46 -45.82
CA ASN A 244 1.21 6.39 -45.89
C ASN A 244 1.05 7.61 -44.95
N GLY A 245 -0.12 7.79 -44.31
CA GLY A 245 -0.46 8.95 -43.49
C GLY A 245 0.08 8.97 -42.06
N VAL A 246 0.79 7.92 -41.64
CA VAL A 246 1.26 7.78 -40.25
C VAL A 246 2.19 8.92 -39.83
N SER A 247 3.05 9.38 -40.73
CA SER A 247 3.94 10.53 -40.47
C SER A 247 3.17 11.81 -40.21
N VAL A 248 2.11 12.07 -40.98
CA VAL A 248 1.24 13.24 -40.80
C VAL A 248 0.46 13.14 -39.50
N LEU A 249 -0.05 11.95 -39.16
CA LEU A 249 -0.76 11.73 -37.91
C LEU A 249 0.15 11.94 -36.69
N LEU A 250 1.43 11.57 -36.80
CA LEU A 250 2.43 11.87 -35.77
C LEU A 250 2.68 13.38 -35.67
N ASP A 251 2.81 14.09 -36.79
CA ASP A 251 3.01 15.55 -36.76
C ASP A 251 1.82 16.25 -36.08
N CYS A 252 0.57 15.87 -36.41
CA CYS A 252 -0.63 16.36 -35.73
C CYS A 252 -0.57 16.11 -34.21
N PHE A 253 -0.15 14.91 -33.79
CA PHE A 253 -0.01 14.59 -32.37
C PHE A 253 1.04 15.46 -31.67
N LEU A 254 2.18 15.70 -32.31
CA LEU A 254 3.25 16.53 -31.75
C LEU A 254 2.84 18.00 -31.65
N GLU A 255 2.02 18.47 -32.60
CA GLU A 255 1.40 19.81 -32.59
C GLU A 255 0.22 19.94 -31.60
N GLY A 256 -0.19 18.84 -30.94
CA GLY A 256 -1.28 18.84 -29.97
C GLY A 256 -2.68 18.83 -30.60
N GLN A 257 -2.82 18.35 -31.83
CA GLN A 257 -4.10 18.20 -32.52
C GLN A 257 -4.63 16.77 -32.35
N CYS A 258 -5.88 16.65 -31.91
CA CYS A 258 -6.58 15.37 -31.73
C CYS A 258 -5.82 14.37 -30.82
N GLU A 259 -5.01 14.88 -29.90
CA GLU A 259 -4.04 14.16 -29.09
C GLU A 259 -4.70 13.05 -28.26
N SER A 260 -5.88 13.31 -27.67
CA SER A 260 -6.61 12.31 -26.89
C SER A 260 -7.06 11.13 -27.73
N TYR A 261 -7.52 11.38 -28.96
CA TYR A 261 -8.00 10.33 -29.86
C TYR A 261 -6.84 9.53 -30.46
N ILE A 262 -5.72 10.20 -30.78
CA ILE A 262 -4.51 9.52 -31.26
C ILE A 262 -3.94 8.61 -30.18
N VAL A 263 -3.86 9.08 -28.93
CA VAL A 263 -3.46 8.25 -27.79
C VAL A 263 -4.42 7.06 -27.61
N GLU A 264 -5.74 7.26 -27.72
CA GLU A 264 -6.73 6.17 -27.60
C GLU A 264 -6.57 5.12 -28.72
N MET A 265 -6.28 5.55 -29.95
CA MET A 265 -5.98 4.63 -31.05
C MET A 265 -4.69 3.85 -30.81
N CYS A 266 -3.61 4.52 -30.41
CA CYS A 266 -2.33 3.88 -30.08
C CYS A 266 -2.47 2.95 -28.87
N TYR A 267 -3.31 3.27 -27.89
CA TYR A 267 -3.61 2.37 -26.78
C TYR A 267 -4.24 1.05 -27.28
N ALA A 268 -5.15 1.14 -28.27
CA ALA A 268 -5.94 0.01 -28.76
C ALA A 268 -5.29 -0.81 -29.89
N SER A 269 -4.43 -0.23 -30.72
CA SER A 269 -3.82 -0.87 -31.89
C SER A 269 -2.30 -0.97 -31.76
N PHE A 270 -1.80 -2.20 -31.70
CA PHE A 270 -0.37 -2.49 -31.70
C PHE A 270 0.29 -2.07 -33.03
N GLU A 271 -0.38 -2.35 -34.15
CA GLU A 271 0.12 -2.05 -35.49
C GLU A 271 0.34 -0.55 -35.68
N LEU A 272 -0.55 0.29 -35.14
CA LEU A 272 -0.38 1.75 -35.21
C LEU A 272 0.81 2.22 -34.37
N ARG A 273 1.00 1.67 -33.17
CA ARG A 273 2.16 2.01 -32.33
C ARG A 273 3.48 1.67 -33.02
N GLU A 274 3.56 0.48 -33.61
CA GLU A 274 4.76 0.04 -34.33
C GLU A 274 5.10 1.02 -35.46
N GLN A 275 4.10 1.43 -36.25
CA GLN A 275 4.30 2.38 -37.35
C GLN A 275 4.57 3.82 -36.90
N PHE A 276 4.10 4.22 -35.72
CA PHE A 276 4.42 5.53 -35.13
C PHE A 276 5.91 5.64 -34.77
N GLU A 277 6.58 4.54 -34.46
CA GLU A 277 8.01 4.60 -34.16
C GLU A 277 8.90 4.67 -35.39
N THR A 278 8.45 4.24 -36.56
CA THR A 278 9.18 4.39 -37.83
C THR A 278 9.66 5.83 -38.08
N PRO A 279 8.81 6.88 -37.92
CA PRO A 279 9.25 8.29 -37.97
C PRO A 279 9.88 8.82 -36.66
N GLY A 280 10.09 7.96 -35.66
CA GLY A 280 10.79 8.25 -34.40
C GLY A 280 9.93 8.92 -33.32
N CYS A 281 8.70 8.46 -33.09
CA CYS A 281 7.79 9.03 -32.08
C CYS A 281 8.43 9.10 -30.68
N ILE A 282 8.99 8.01 -30.18
CA ILE A 282 9.61 7.98 -28.84
C ILE A 282 10.76 8.98 -28.76
N ARG A 283 11.67 8.99 -29.75
CA ARG A 283 12.79 9.95 -29.80
C ARG A 283 12.29 11.40 -29.76
N LYS A 284 11.30 11.75 -30.58
CA LYS A 284 10.72 13.11 -30.61
C LYS A 284 10.07 13.49 -29.27
N ILE A 285 9.38 12.57 -28.59
CA ILE A 285 8.82 12.81 -27.25
C ILE A 285 9.94 13.03 -26.22
N VAL A 286 11.01 12.23 -26.26
CA VAL A 286 12.16 12.35 -25.36
C VAL A 286 12.85 13.71 -25.53
N GLU A 287 12.98 14.19 -26.77
CA GLU A 287 13.59 15.48 -27.11
C GLU A 287 12.70 16.70 -26.80
N THR A 288 11.39 16.51 -26.61
CA THR A 288 10.45 17.60 -26.32
C THR A 288 10.51 18.02 -24.85
N HIS A 289 10.51 19.33 -24.58
CA HIS A 289 10.40 19.89 -23.22
C HIS A 289 9.70 21.26 -23.23
N PRO A 290 8.72 21.55 -22.35
CA PRO A 290 8.11 20.65 -21.37
C PRO A 290 7.27 19.54 -22.02
N ARG A 291 7.05 18.43 -21.30
CA ARG A 291 6.29 17.28 -21.81
C ARG A 291 4.86 17.29 -21.26
N PRO A 292 3.84 17.63 -22.07
CA PRO A 292 2.45 17.59 -21.64
C PRO A 292 1.98 16.16 -21.36
N GLU A 293 0.91 16.02 -20.58
CA GLU A 293 0.39 14.74 -20.09
C GLU A 293 0.09 13.73 -21.21
N TYR A 294 -0.41 14.18 -22.36
CA TYR A 294 -0.73 13.31 -23.49
C TYR A 294 0.51 12.63 -24.10
N MET A 295 1.69 13.28 -24.02
CA MET A 295 2.95 12.67 -24.44
C MET A 295 3.38 11.56 -23.47
N LEU A 296 3.18 11.76 -22.17
CA LEU A 296 3.41 10.69 -21.18
C LEU A 296 2.45 9.52 -21.37
N LYS A 297 1.17 9.79 -21.71
CA LYS A 297 0.20 8.73 -22.06
C LYS A 297 0.60 7.99 -23.32
N MET A 298 1.25 8.65 -24.29
CA MET A 298 1.79 7.97 -25.46
C MET A 298 2.93 7.00 -25.07
N LEU A 299 3.86 7.40 -24.19
CA LEU A 299 4.89 6.49 -23.67
C LEU A 299 4.28 5.28 -22.93
N LEU A 300 3.22 5.49 -22.16
CA LEU A 300 2.43 4.39 -21.56
C LEU A 300 1.90 3.42 -22.63
N CYS A 301 1.43 3.92 -23.77
CA CYS A 301 0.94 3.08 -24.87
C CYS A 301 2.06 2.17 -25.41
N PHE A 302 3.25 2.71 -25.62
CA PHE A 302 4.42 1.93 -26.05
C PHE A 302 4.88 0.89 -25.01
N ALA A 303 4.69 1.13 -23.72
CA ALA A 303 5.14 0.21 -22.68
C ALA A 303 4.33 -1.11 -22.63
N GLN A 304 3.13 -1.17 -23.25
CA GLN A 304 2.22 -2.31 -23.15
C GLN A 304 2.78 -3.61 -23.74
N ASP A 305 3.57 -3.53 -24.80
CA ASP A 305 4.12 -4.69 -25.51
C ASP A 305 5.64 -4.79 -25.38
N ALA A 306 6.18 -5.98 -25.68
CA ALA A 306 7.60 -6.27 -25.45
C ALA A 306 8.53 -5.45 -26.35
N TRP A 307 8.14 -5.21 -27.60
CA TRP A 307 8.91 -4.42 -28.55
C TRP A 307 8.96 -2.94 -28.13
N GLY A 308 7.81 -2.35 -27.77
CA GLY A 308 7.74 -0.96 -27.36
C GLY A 308 8.51 -0.68 -26.06
N ARG A 309 8.52 -1.63 -25.10
CA ARG A 309 9.43 -1.55 -23.94
C ARG A 309 10.90 -1.52 -24.35
N ALA A 310 11.32 -2.36 -25.29
CA ALA A 310 12.70 -2.35 -25.79
C ALA A 310 13.06 -1.02 -26.46
N ALA A 311 12.15 -0.45 -27.26
CA ALA A 311 12.32 0.85 -27.90
C ALA A 311 12.43 1.99 -26.88
N LEU A 312 11.54 2.03 -25.88
CA LEU A 312 11.59 3.02 -24.79
C LEU A 312 12.95 3.03 -24.07
N ARG A 313 13.55 1.86 -23.82
CA ARG A 313 14.92 1.78 -23.28
C ARG A 313 15.96 2.30 -24.25
N GLY A 314 15.89 1.86 -25.51
CA GLY A 314 16.86 2.22 -26.54
C GLY A 314 16.94 3.72 -26.81
N HIS A 315 15.82 4.44 -26.63
CA HIS A 315 15.72 5.88 -26.81
C HIS A 315 15.91 6.70 -25.53
N GLY A 316 16.28 6.09 -24.40
CA GLY A 316 16.49 6.82 -23.14
C GLY A 316 15.21 7.32 -22.46
N ALA A 317 14.03 6.82 -22.84
CA ALA A 317 12.77 7.26 -22.25
C ALA A 317 12.64 6.89 -20.76
N LEU A 318 13.35 5.85 -20.31
CA LEU A 318 13.36 5.48 -18.89
C LEU A 318 13.97 6.58 -18.00
N ASP A 319 15.06 7.23 -18.41
CA ASP A 319 15.66 8.33 -17.65
C ASP A 319 14.69 9.50 -17.52
N ILE A 320 13.99 9.82 -18.62
CA ILE A 320 12.96 10.86 -18.65
C ILE A 320 11.80 10.56 -17.70
N LEU A 321 11.36 9.30 -17.64
CA LEU A 321 10.32 8.86 -16.72
C LEU A 321 10.80 8.95 -15.26
N VAL A 322 12.01 8.49 -14.96
CA VAL A 322 12.60 8.58 -13.61
C VAL A 322 12.76 10.03 -13.16
N ASP A 323 13.25 10.92 -14.02
CA ASP A 323 13.33 12.36 -13.76
C ASP A 323 11.95 12.99 -13.54
N GLY A 324 10.94 12.51 -14.25
CA GLY A 324 9.55 12.93 -14.08
C GLY A 324 8.98 12.53 -12.72
N LEU A 325 9.39 11.39 -12.15
CA LEU A 325 8.95 11.01 -10.80
C LEU A 325 9.38 12.02 -9.74
N GLU A 326 10.56 12.62 -9.87
CA GLU A 326 11.09 13.59 -8.91
C GLU A 326 10.42 14.98 -9.03
N LYS A 327 10.12 15.41 -10.26
CA LYS A 327 9.79 16.82 -10.56
C LYS A 327 8.30 17.08 -10.87
N ALA A 328 7.54 16.06 -11.23
CA ALA A 328 6.17 16.22 -11.72
C ALA A 328 5.12 16.30 -10.60
N ASP A 329 3.90 16.72 -10.93
CA ASP A 329 2.76 16.66 -10.01
C ASP A 329 2.30 15.21 -9.76
N SER A 330 1.52 14.99 -8.69
CA SER A 330 1.09 13.65 -8.28
C SER A 330 0.29 12.88 -9.34
N THR A 331 -0.44 13.57 -10.22
CA THR A 331 -1.19 12.94 -11.32
C THR A 331 -0.23 12.36 -12.36
N GLN A 332 0.78 13.15 -12.74
CA GLN A 332 1.81 12.73 -13.68
C GLN A 332 2.71 11.64 -13.09
N GLN A 333 3.08 11.75 -11.80
CA GLN A 333 3.85 10.71 -11.11
C GLN A 333 3.14 9.34 -11.15
N ILE A 334 1.82 9.30 -10.90
CA ILE A 334 1.03 8.06 -10.99
C ILE A 334 1.03 7.49 -12.42
N LEU A 335 0.87 8.34 -13.44
CA LEU A 335 0.94 7.94 -14.85
C LEU A 335 2.31 7.34 -15.20
N ILE A 336 3.39 7.97 -14.72
CA ILE A 336 4.76 7.50 -14.90
C ILE A 336 4.96 6.15 -14.21
N VAL A 337 4.54 5.99 -12.96
CA VAL A 337 4.65 4.70 -12.25
C VAL A 337 3.85 3.61 -12.95
N ASN A 338 2.65 3.90 -13.48
CA ASN A 338 1.89 2.95 -14.28
C ASN A 338 2.60 2.58 -15.59
N THR A 339 3.35 3.50 -16.19
CA THR A 339 4.21 3.22 -17.35
C THR A 339 5.35 2.27 -16.95
N LEU A 340 6.07 2.59 -15.87
CA LEU A 340 7.18 1.78 -15.35
C LEU A 340 6.74 0.38 -14.92
N ARG A 341 5.51 0.21 -14.44
CA ARG A 341 4.94 -1.10 -14.07
C ARG A 341 4.92 -2.10 -15.23
N TYR A 342 4.79 -1.66 -16.48
CA TYR A 342 4.85 -2.60 -17.61
C TYR A 342 6.24 -3.23 -17.79
N PHE A 343 7.30 -2.58 -17.29
CA PHE A 343 8.66 -3.11 -17.37
C PHE A 343 8.90 -4.31 -16.45
N VAL A 344 7.96 -4.69 -15.58
CA VAL A 344 8.09 -5.94 -14.79
C VAL A 344 8.19 -7.19 -15.66
N HIS A 345 7.68 -7.13 -16.89
CA HIS A 345 7.80 -8.18 -17.90
C HIS A 345 9.05 -8.03 -18.78
N ASP A 346 9.98 -7.14 -18.42
CA ASP A 346 11.18 -6.82 -19.18
C ASP A 346 12.42 -6.78 -18.26
N GLY A 347 13.14 -7.90 -18.20
CA GLY A 347 14.26 -8.08 -17.27
C GLY A 347 15.37 -7.05 -17.40
N SER A 348 15.74 -6.64 -18.62
CA SER A 348 16.78 -5.61 -18.80
C SER A 348 16.28 -4.20 -18.46
N GLY A 349 14.98 -3.92 -18.63
CA GLY A 349 14.37 -2.66 -18.21
C GLY A 349 14.29 -2.54 -16.69
N LEU A 350 13.87 -3.59 -16.00
CA LEU A 350 13.95 -3.67 -14.54
C LEU A 350 15.37 -3.49 -14.03
N SER A 351 16.35 -4.16 -14.67
CA SER A 351 17.75 -4.00 -14.32
C SER A 351 18.18 -2.55 -14.50
N TYR A 352 17.83 -1.91 -15.62
CA TYR A 352 18.17 -0.52 -15.87
C TYR A 352 17.67 0.43 -14.76
N LEU A 353 16.43 0.25 -14.30
CA LEU A 353 15.85 1.02 -13.18
C LEU A 353 16.64 0.84 -11.88
N THR A 354 17.20 -0.34 -11.61
CA THR A 354 18.05 -0.54 -10.41
C THR A 354 19.45 0.04 -10.60
N PHE A 355 20.01 -0.03 -11.81
CA PHE A 355 21.37 0.45 -12.10
C PHE A 355 21.52 1.97 -11.94
N SER A 356 20.51 2.75 -12.32
CA SER A 356 20.56 4.22 -12.22
C SER A 356 20.65 4.73 -10.76
N THR A 357 20.26 3.92 -9.77
CA THR A 357 20.08 4.25 -8.33
C THR A 357 19.11 5.39 -8.02
N LYS A 358 19.02 6.40 -8.89
CA LYS A 358 18.11 7.54 -8.80
C LYS A 358 16.65 7.13 -8.59
N PHE A 359 16.18 6.13 -9.35
CA PHE A 359 14.83 5.58 -9.15
C PHE A 359 14.63 5.06 -7.71
N LEU A 360 15.61 4.33 -7.16
CA LEU A 360 15.50 3.78 -5.81
C LEU A 360 15.51 4.87 -4.74
N ASP A 361 16.33 5.91 -4.91
CA ASP A 361 16.37 7.05 -4.01
C ASP A 361 15.03 7.81 -4.01
N ILE A 362 14.47 8.11 -5.19
CA ILE A 362 13.16 8.75 -5.32
C ILE A 362 12.05 7.94 -4.63
N VAL A 363 12.04 6.62 -4.84
CA VAL A 363 11.04 5.73 -4.20
C VAL A 363 11.17 5.75 -2.67
N VAL A 364 12.40 5.77 -2.14
CA VAL A 364 12.62 5.90 -0.68
C VAL A 364 12.06 7.22 -0.17
N ASP A 365 12.31 8.32 -0.87
CA ASP A 365 11.81 9.65 -0.51
C ASP A 365 10.28 9.71 -0.56
N HIS A 366 9.66 9.16 -1.61
CA HIS A 366 8.20 9.09 -1.73
C HIS A 366 7.55 8.24 -0.62
N ILE A 367 8.15 7.09 -0.27
CA ILE A 367 7.69 6.26 0.86
C ILE A 367 7.77 7.05 2.17
N ASN A 368 8.90 7.70 2.46
CA ASN A 368 9.09 8.46 3.69
C ASN A 368 8.12 9.65 3.79
N LEU A 369 7.96 10.42 2.71
CA LEU A 369 7.01 11.52 2.61
C LEU A 369 5.56 11.06 2.80
N TYR A 370 5.20 9.88 2.28
CA TYR A 370 3.90 9.28 2.49
C TYR A 370 3.69 8.89 3.95
N LEU A 371 4.69 8.26 4.58
CA LEU A 371 4.60 7.85 5.98
C LEU A 371 4.48 9.05 6.90
N ASP A 372 5.28 10.11 6.72
CA ASP A 372 5.23 11.31 7.58
C ASP A 372 3.85 11.99 7.59
N LYS A 373 3.09 11.89 6.49
CA LYS A 373 1.73 12.45 6.39
C LYS A 373 0.63 11.49 6.84
N ASN A 374 0.86 10.17 6.78
CA ASN A 374 -0.18 9.15 6.93
C ASN A 374 0.18 8.08 7.98
N LYS A 375 0.97 8.37 9.03
CA LYS A 375 1.31 7.34 10.04
C LYS A 375 0.05 6.74 10.67
N ARG A 376 0.02 5.42 10.82
CA ARG A 376 -1.07 4.74 11.52
C ARG A 376 -1.14 5.22 12.97
N MET A 377 -2.36 5.55 13.41
CA MET A 377 -2.64 5.75 14.83
C MET A 377 -3.04 4.42 15.45
N CYS A 378 -2.43 4.06 16.58
CA CYS A 378 -2.84 2.87 17.31
C CYS A 378 -4.20 3.15 17.96
N SER A 379 -5.28 2.62 17.38
CA SER A 379 -6.61 2.76 17.96
C SER A 379 -6.77 1.84 19.16
N THR A 380 -7.35 2.37 20.22
CA THR A 380 -7.85 1.52 21.31
C THR A 380 -9.08 0.83 20.74
N LEU A 381 -9.03 -0.49 20.55
CA LEU A 381 -10.28 -1.24 20.54
C LEU A 381 -10.95 -0.91 21.87
N LEU A 382 -12.00 -0.07 21.82
CA LEU A 382 -12.98 0.00 22.88
C LEU A 382 -13.51 -1.42 23.00
N SER A 383 -12.90 -2.21 23.88
CA SER A 383 -13.66 -3.20 24.62
C SER A 383 -14.76 -2.37 25.28
N GLY A 384 -15.93 -2.37 24.65
CA GLY A 384 -17.15 -1.94 25.30
C GLY A 384 -17.24 -2.74 26.58
N VAL A 385 -16.87 -2.11 27.69
CA VAL A 385 -17.23 -2.52 29.02
C VAL A 385 -18.76 -2.55 29.01
N GLY A 386 -19.35 -3.72 28.68
CA GLY A 386 -20.80 -3.93 28.75
C GLY A 386 -21.52 -4.52 27.55
N SER A 387 -20.90 -4.81 26.39
CA SER A 387 -21.64 -5.55 25.35
C SER A 387 -21.52 -7.05 25.58
N GLU A 388 -22.54 -7.63 26.21
CA GLU A 388 -22.78 -9.08 26.26
C GLU A 388 -22.46 -9.69 24.89
N CYS A 389 -21.55 -10.68 24.83
CA CYS A 389 -21.45 -11.50 23.62
C CYS A 389 -22.87 -11.97 23.29
N ALA A 390 -23.32 -11.72 22.06
CA ALA A 390 -24.66 -12.14 21.63
C ALA A 390 -24.88 -13.66 21.75
N ALA A 391 -23.81 -14.44 21.89
CA ALA A 391 -23.86 -15.86 22.25
C ALA A 391 -24.04 -16.13 23.76
N HIS A 392 -23.65 -15.21 24.66
CA HIS A 392 -23.83 -15.30 26.11
C HIS A 392 -25.29 -15.17 26.55
N SER A 393 -26.09 -14.34 25.89
CA SER A 393 -27.49 -14.11 26.30
C SER A 393 -28.43 -15.26 25.93
N LYS A 394 -28.00 -16.21 25.09
CA LYS A 394 -28.86 -17.31 24.61
C LYS A 394 -28.59 -18.69 25.22
N ILE A 395 -27.46 -18.93 25.88
CA ILE A 395 -27.01 -20.30 26.19
C ILE A 395 -26.74 -20.57 27.69
N GLY A 396 -26.84 -19.57 28.57
CA GLY A 396 -26.80 -19.81 30.04
C GLY A 396 -25.54 -20.50 30.56
N ARG A 397 -24.43 -20.48 29.82
CA ARG A 397 -23.16 -21.11 30.21
C ARG A 397 -22.25 -20.10 30.92
N HIS A 398 -21.55 -20.60 31.93
CA HIS A 398 -20.57 -19.84 32.72
C HIS A 398 -19.53 -19.17 31.80
N LYS A 399 -19.13 -17.92 32.15
CA LYS A 399 -18.13 -17.09 31.45
C LYS A 399 -16.83 -17.81 31.10
N THR A 400 -16.49 -18.88 31.82
CA THR A 400 -15.25 -19.66 31.72
C THR A 400 -15.22 -20.65 30.55
N GLU A 401 -16.36 -20.97 29.93
CA GLU A 401 -16.45 -21.97 28.85
C GLU A 401 -16.63 -21.38 27.44
N CYS A 402 -16.90 -20.08 27.32
CA CYS A 402 -17.12 -19.48 26.00
C CYS A 402 -15.78 -19.31 25.25
N LEU A 403 -15.62 -19.99 24.11
CA LEU A 403 -14.45 -19.89 23.23
C LEU A 403 -14.19 -18.44 22.77
N CYS A 404 -15.26 -17.65 22.58
CA CYS A 404 -15.19 -16.23 22.22
C CYS A 404 -14.66 -15.36 23.39
N CYS A 405 -15.00 -15.69 24.65
CA CYS A 405 -14.40 -15.05 25.82
C CYS A 405 -12.95 -15.49 26.04
N LYS A 406 -12.65 -16.78 25.83
CA LYS A 406 -11.29 -17.30 25.96
C LYS A 406 -10.34 -16.64 24.95
N MET A 407 -10.77 -16.45 23.70
CA MET A 407 -9.95 -15.74 22.69
C MET A 407 -9.74 -14.25 23.02
N MET A 408 -10.64 -13.60 23.76
CA MET A 408 -10.51 -12.21 24.19
C MET A 408 -9.71 -12.04 25.49
N LEU A 409 -9.44 -13.13 26.21
CA LEU A 409 -8.74 -13.17 27.50
C LEU A 409 -7.33 -13.79 27.42
N ILE A 410 -6.91 -14.26 26.26
CA ILE A 410 -5.54 -14.77 26.06
C ILE A 410 -4.70 -13.61 25.54
N PRO A 411 -3.64 -13.17 26.27
CA PRO A 411 -2.63 -12.31 25.69
C PRO A 411 -2.08 -13.04 24.47
N LEU A 412 -2.18 -12.43 23.29
CA LEU A 412 -1.53 -12.86 22.07
C LEU A 412 0.00 -12.70 22.21
N HIS A 413 0.58 -13.42 23.16
CA HIS A 413 2.01 -13.60 23.41
C HIS A 413 2.19 -14.97 24.06
N SER A 414 1.99 -16.03 23.29
CA SER A 414 2.53 -17.34 23.62
C SER A 414 3.19 -17.93 22.39
N SER A 415 4.49 -17.71 22.25
CA SER A 415 5.38 -18.42 21.32
C SER A 415 5.59 -19.89 21.71
N ASN A 416 4.60 -20.55 22.31
CA ASN A 416 4.62 -21.96 22.70
C ASN A 416 3.43 -22.69 22.08
N PHE A 417 3.53 -23.00 20.79
CA PHE A 417 2.55 -23.80 20.06
C PHE A 417 2.55 -25.29 20.49
N GLU A 418 3.41 -25.69 21.43
CA GLU A 418 3.49 -27.07 21.93
C GLU A 418 2.36 -27.45 22.90
N VAL A 419 1.58 -26.49 23.42
CA VAL A 419 0.48 -26.78 24.38
C VAL A 419 -0.87 -27.02 23.67
N LEU A 420 -1.04 -26.59 22.41
CA LEU A 420 -2.27 -26.82 21.64
C LEU A 420 -2.30 -28.14 20.89
N THR A 421 -1.16 -28.80 20.69
CA THR A 421 -1.05 -30.13 20.08
C THR A 421 -1.28 -31.28 21.06
N HIS A 422 -1.43 -31.01 22.36
CA HIS A 422 -1.59 -32.04 23.41
C HIS A 422 -2.95 -32.02 24.14
N ILE A 423 -3.92 -31.19 23.72
CA ILE A 423 -5.27 -31.14 24.31
C ILE A 423 -6.34 -31.78 23.38
N MET A 424 -5.92 -32.31 22.22
CA MET A 424 -6.82 -33.04 21.31
C MET A 424 -6.38 -34.49 21.17
N ASP A 425 -6.83 -35.33 22.10
CA ASP A 425 -6.83 -36.79 21.97
C ASP A 425 -8.13 -37.31 22.63
N PRO A 426 -8.65 -38.50 22.29
CA PRO A 426 -9.35 -38.73 21.04
C PRO A 426 -10.68 -39.43 21.33
N ASP A 427 -11.83 -38.77 21.24
CA ASP A 427 -13.12 -39.50 21.23
C ASP A 427 -14.26 -38.58 20.79
N ALA A 428 -15.33 -39.20 20.31
CA ALA A 428 -16.60 -38.61 19.86
C ALA A 428 -16.72 -38.33 18.36
N SER A 429 -16.94 -39.44 17.65
CA SER A 429 -17.90 -39.56 16.56
C SER A 429 -19.14 -38.64 16.73
N SER A 430 -19.46 -37.89 15.68
CA SER A 430 -20.75 -37.95 14.98
C SER A 430 -21.19 -36.62 14.36
N SER A 431 -21.61 -36.73 13.10
CA SER A 431 -22.78 -36.03 12.53
C SER A 431 -22.64 -34.57 12.08
N ARG A 432 -22.70 -34.39 10.74
CA ARG A 432 -23.47 -33.40 9.93
C ARG A 432 -22.60 -32.75 8.86
N LYS A 433 -22.74 -33.17 7.60
CA LYS A 433 -23.71 -32.71 6.56
C LYS A 433 -23.26 -31.41 5.86
N LEU A 434 -22.96 -31.59 4.56
CA LEU A 434 -23.29 -30.75 3.40
C LEU A 434 -22.75 -29.30 3.35
N MET A 435 -21.85 -29.05 2.38
CA MET A 435 -22.13 -28.05 1.33
C MET A 435 -21.24 -28.31 0.08
N GLU A 436 -21.88 -28.63 -1.04
CA GLU A 436 -21.27 -28.76 -2.37
C GLU A 436 -21.11 -27.38 -3.04
N SER A 437 -19.99 -27.12 -3.71
CA SER A 437 -19.96 -26.23 -4.89
C SER A 437 -18.78 -26.55 -5.83
N SER A 438 -19.10 -27.32 -6.86
CA SER A 438 -18.74 -27.14 -8.29
C SER A 438 -17.37 -26.56 -8.67
N TRP A 439 -16.48 -27.46 -9.11
CA TRP A 439 -15.36 -27.20 -10.01
C TRP A 439 -15.79 -27.44 -11.46
N SER A 440 -15.34 -26.62 -12.41
CA SER A 440 -15.43 -26.92 -13.86
C SER A 440 -14.03 -27.18 -14.45
N PRO A 441 -13.85 -28.22 -15.30
CA PRO A 441 -12.53 -28.72 -15.74
C PRO A 441 -12.24 -28.54 -17.25
N SER A 442 -10.96 -28.61 -17.65
CA SER A 442 -10.49 -29.09 -18.97
C SER A 442 -8.96 -29.31 -18.93
N GLN A 443 -8.47 -30.56 -18.77
CA GLN A 443 -7.92 -31.49 -19.79
C GLN A 443 -6.55 -31.03 -20.37
N SER A 444 -5.42 -31.79 -20.32
CA SER A 444 -5.22 -33.25 -20.48
C SER A 444 -3.86 -33.79 -19.90
N PRO A 445 -3.73 -35.09 -19.52
CA PRO A 445 -2.48 -35.80 -19.11
C PRO A 445 -2.07 -36.95 -20.10
N PRO A 446 -1.27 -38.01 -19.75
CA PRO A 446 0.18 -38.23 -19.45
C PRO A 446 0.84 -39.34 -20.37
N PRO A 447 2.10 -39.87 -20.19
CA PRO A 447 2.35 -41.04 -19.31
C PRO A 447 3.81 -41.25 -18.76
N GLY A 448 3.99 -41.99 -17.64
CA GLY A 448 5.16 -42.88 -17.45
C GLY A 448 6.04 -42.71 -16.19
N MET A 449 6.19 -43.83 -15.47
CA MET A 449 7.23 -44.21 -14.48
C MET A 449 7.08 -43.80 -12.99
N ARG A 450 6.44 -44.74 -12.26
CA ARG A 450 6.81 -45.34 -10.96
C ARG A 450 7.67 -44.51 -9.99
N SER A 451 7.08 -44.19 -8.83
CA SER A 451 7.61 -44.58 -7.51
C SER A 451 6.50 -44.49 -6.44
N PRO A 452 6.29 -45.54 -5.61
CA PRO A 452 5.29 -45.54 -4.56
C PRO A 452 5.93 -45.03 -3.26
N LEU A 453 5.28 -44.07 -2.57
CA LEU A 453 5.32 -43.95 -1.10
C LEU A 453 4.44 -42.78 -0.66
N MET A 454 3.28 -43.15 -0.12
CA MET A 454 2.54 -42.50 0.97
C MET A 454 2.83 -41.01 1.19
N SER A 455 2.04 -40.13 0.58
CA SER A 455 1.93 -38.73 1.00
C SER A 455 0.71 -38.58 1.93
N PRO A 456 0.88 -38.18 3.21
CA PRO A 456 -0.25 -37.85 4.07
C PRO A 456 -0.97 -36.62 3.50
N LYS A 457 -2.30 -36.59 3.62
CA LYS A 457 -3.16 -35.45 3.27
C LYS A 457 -2.57 -34.14 3.82
N ARG A 458 -2.08 -33.26 2.94
CA ARG A 458 -1.58 -31.93 3.29
C ARG A 458 -2.74 -31.05 3.75
N ILE A 459 -2.87 -30.86 5.06
CA ILE A 459 -3.37 -29.59 5.60
C ILE A 459 -2.32 -28.56 5.17
N SER A 460 -2.68 -27.60 4.33
CA SER A 460 -1.75 -26.60 3.80
C SER A 460 -1.18 -25.78 4.95
N SER A 461 0.08 -26.02 5.33
CA SER A 461 0.82 -25.16 6.25
C SER A 461 1.15 -23.85 5.54
N THR A 462 0.23 -22.88 5.58
CA THR A 462 0.58 -21.48 5.34
C THR A 462 1.72 -21.12 6.28
N SER A 463 2.79 -20.55 5.73
CA SER A 463 3.89 -20.06 6.55
C SER A 463 3.34 -18.99 7.49
N LEU A 464 3.73 -18.98 8.78
CA LEU A 464 3.34 -17.95 9.75
C LEU A 464 3.52 -16.51 9.21
N MET A 465 4.53 -16.29 8.36
CA MET A 465 4.73 -15.01 7.67
C MET A 465 3.61 -14.68 6.70
N ASP A 466 3.11 -15.64 5.92
CA ASP A 466 2.01 -15.43 4.97
C ASP A 466 0.72 -15.13 5.73
N GLU A 467 0.47 -15.79 6.86
CA GLU A 467 -0.64 -15.46 7.77
C GLU A 467 -0.53 -14.05 8.34
N CYS A 468 0.67 -13.63 8.76
CA CYS A 468 0.91 -12.25 9.20
C CYS A 468 0.67 -11.24 8.06
N ILE A 469 1.12 -11.55 6.84
CA ILE A 469 0.93 -10.71 5.66
C ILE A 469 -0.56 -10.55 5.34
N GLU A 470 -1.31 -11.66 5.31
CA GLU A 470 -2.76 -11.65 5.08
C GLU A 470 -3.52 -10.86 6.15
N CYS A 471 -3.11 -10.99 7.42
CA CYS A 471 -3.69 -10.21 8.52
C CYS A 471 -3.43 -8.70 8.36
N MET A 472 -2.25 -8.31 7.89
CA MET A 472 -1.89 -6.90 7.67
C MET A 472 -2.57 -6.27 6.45
N GLU A 473 -2.95 -7.05 5.42
CA GLU A 473 -3.64 -6.53 4.23
C GLU A 473 -5.10 -6.14 4.47
N ARG A 474 -5.73 -6.62 5.56
CA ARG A 474 -7.15 -6.36 5.82
C ARG A 474 -7.37 -4.87 6.14
N PRO A 475 -8.20 -4.15 5.37
CA PRO A 475 -8.56 -2.78 5.70
C PRO A 475 -9.34 -2.77 7.03
N ILE A 476 -8.97 -1.89 7.95
CA ILE A 476 -9.79 -1.65 9.14
C ILE A 476 -11.10 -1.04 8.66
N SER A 477 -12.21 -1.57 9.14
CA SER A 477 -13.52 -0.95 9.05
C SER A 477 -13.53 0.35 9.87
N THR A 478 -12.91 1.42 9.37
CA THR A 478 -13.05 2.76 9.95
C THR A 478 -14.35 3.36 9.44
N ASN A 479 -15.34 3.25 10.30
CA ASN A 479 -16.64 3.88 10.24
C ASN A 479 -16.47 5.40 10.45
N ASP A 480 -15.88 6.13 9.51
CA ASP A 480 -15.81 7.59 9.52
C ASP A 480 -15.88 8.16 8.09
N ASN A 481 -17.07 8.11 7.50
CA ASN A 481 -17.45 8.73 6.22
C ASN A 481 -17.58 10.27 6.30
N ARG A 482 -16.80 10.94 7.15
CA ARG A 482 -16.89 12.38 7.38
C ARG A 482 -15.55 13.05 7.10
N ASN A 483 -15.21 13.22 5.82
CA ASN A 483 -14.34 14.29 5.28
C ASN A 483 -14.07 14.09 3.78
N LEU A 484 -15.11 14.19 2.93
CA LEU A 484 -15.05 13.86 1.50
C LEU A 484 -14.06 14.71 0.65
N SER A 485 -13.57 15.85 1.13
CA SER A 485 -12.65 16.71 0.35
C SER A 485 -11.17 16.37 0.52
N CYS A 486 -10.78 15.69 1.60
CA CYS A 486 -9.36 15.32 1.85
C CYS A 486 -8.97 13.97 1.22
N PHE A 487 -9.94 13.18 0.75
CA PHE A 487 -9.70 11.84 0.19
C PHE A 487 -8.94 11.85 -1.13
N SER A 488 -9.07 12.88 -1.98
CA SER A 488 -8.45 12.85 -3.31
C SER A 488 -6.91 12.82 -3.27
N HIS A 489 -6.30 13.61 -2.39
CA HIS A 489 -4.84 13.65 -2.23
C HIS A 489 -4.30 12.41 -1.51
N VAL A 490 -5.02 11.91 -0.49
CA VAL A 490 -4.62 10.70 0.24
C VAL A 490 -4.69 9.47 -0.67
N VAL A 491 -5.73 9.34 -1.48
CA VAL A 491 -5.88 8.23 -2.44
C VAL A 491 -4.76 8.27 -3.49
N ARG A 492 -4.45 9.44 -4.05
CA ARG A 492 -3.37 9.58 -5.06
C ARG A 492 -1.98 9.22 -4.53
N ASN A 493 -1.61 9.74 -3.35
CA ASN A 493 -0.29 9.41 -2.77
C ASN A 493 -0.20 7.92 -2.42
N THR A 494 -1.31 7.31 -2.01
CA THR A 494 -1.38 5.87 -1.77
C THR A 494 -1.17 5.09 -3.07
N GLU A 495 -1.84 5.47 -4.18
CA GLU A 495 -1.66 4.83 -5.49
C GLU A 495 -0.22 4.89 -6.00
N LEU A 496 0.44 6.04 -5.82
CA LEU A 496 1.85 6.22 -6.19
C LEU A 496 2.75 5.22 -5.47
N VAL A 497 2.74 5.25 -4.12
CA VAL A 497 3.60 4.38 -3.29
C VAL A 497 3.26 2.89 -3.49
N VAL A 498 1.98 2.54 -3.65
CA VAL A 498 1.56 1.16 -3.99
C VAL A 498 2.16 0.72 -5.33
N GLY A 499 2.19 1.61 -6.32
CA GLY A 499 2.79 1.35 -7.63
C GLY A 499 4.30 1.15 -7.56
N GLU A 500 5.00 1.96 -6.77
CA GLU A 500 6.45 1.85 -6.55
C GLU A 500 6.84 0.59 -5.77
N LEU A 501 6.12 0.29 -4.68
CA LEU A 501 6.29 -0.96 -3.91
C LEU A 501 6.05 -2.20 -4.78
N TYR A 502 5.14 -2.12 -5.74
CA TYR A 502 4.93 -3.18 -6.71
C TYR A 502 6.17 -3.39 -7.60
N ILE A 503 6.79 -2.30 -8.09
CA ILE A 503 8.03 -2.37 -8.89
C ILE A 503 9.17 -2.92 -8.03
N LEU A 504 9.39 -2.41 -6.81
CA LEU A 504 10.40 -2.93 -5.87
C LEU A 504 10.25 -4.43 -5.62
N ALA A 505 9.01 -4.90 -5.45
CA ALA A 505 8.73 -6.32 -5.28
C ALA A 505 9.15 -7.14 -6.49
N TRP A 506 8.98 -6.65 -7.71
CA TRP A 506 9.47 -7.31 -8.93
C TRP A 506 10.98 -7.25 -9.09
N LEU A 507 11.61 -6.12 -8.73
CA LEU A 507 13.07 -5.99 -8.70
C LEU A 507 13.72 -7.04 -7.80
N SER A 508 13.08 -7.35 -6.66
CA SER A 508 13.53 -8.39 -5.73
C SER A 508 13.38 -9.84 -6.22
N HIS A 509 12.87 -10.09 -7.43
CA HIS A 509 12.90 -11.43 -8.00
C HIS A 509 14.24 -11.77 -8.65
N SER A 510 15.03 -10.78 -9.05
CA SER A 510 16.31 -11.00 -9.74
C SER A 510 17.47 -10.90 -8.76
N GLU A 511 18.28 -11.95 -8.67
CA GLU A 511 19.48 -11.99 -7.82
C GLU A 511 20.47 -10.87 -8.18
N SER A 512 20.60 -10.55 -9.48
CA SER A 512 21.48 -9.47 -9.96
C SER A 512 21.11 -8.08 -9.42
N ASN A 513 19.84 -7.86 -9.06
CA ASN A 513 19.35 -6.61 -8.49
C ASN A 513 19.56 -6.53 -6.97
N MET A 514 19.71 -7.66 -6.29
CA MET A 514 19.76 -7.73 -4.83
C MET A 514 20.88 -6.89 -4.24
N LYS A 515 22.06 -6.86 -4.89
CA LYS A 515 23.19 -6.02 -4.44
C LYS A 515 22.84 -4.53 -4.33
N ARG A 516 21.89 -4.04 -5.15
CA ARG A 516 21.44 -2.63 -5.15
C ARG A 516 20.21 -2.38 -4.28
N LEU A 517 19.37 -3.40 -4.07
CA LEU A 517 18.22 -3.32 -3.18
C LEU A 517 18.60 -3.45 -1.70
N ILE A 518 19.67 -4.18 -1.39
CA ILE A 518 20.16 -4.43 -0.04
C ILE A 518 21.04 -3.25 0.39
N THR A 519 20.39 -2.13 0.70
CA THR A 519 21.01 -0.93 1.26
C THR A 519 20.27 -0.52 2.53
N SER A 520 20.95 0.18 3.44
CA SER A 520 20.34 0.64 4.70
C SER A 520 19.09 1.49 4.45
N LYS A 521 19.14 2.42 3.47
CA LYS A 521 18.03 3.30 3.12
C LYS A 521 16.78 2.53 2.67
N ILE A 522 16.93 1.62 1.71
CA ILE A 522 15.80 0.87 1.13
C ILE A 522 15.20 -0.07 2.17
N VAL A 523 16.04 -0.82 2.90
CA VAL A 523 15.54 -1.76 3.90
C VAL A 523 14.85 -1.03 5.05
N SER A 524 15.42 0.08 5.53
CA SER A 524 14.80 0.90 6.58
C SER A 524 13.46 1.49 6.13
N ALA A 525 13.38 2.03 4.90
CA ALA A 525 12.13 2.58 4.35
C ALA A 525 11.04 1.52 4.24
N LEU A 526 11.38 0.32 3.76
CA LEU A 526 10.44 -0.81 3.66
C LEU A 526 9.99 -1.31 5.05
N LEU A 527 10.91 -1.42 6.02
CA LEU A 527 10.58 -1.81 7.40
C LEU A 527 9.69 -0.76 8.06
N ARG A 528 9.99 0.54 7.89
CA ARG A 528 9.16 1.64 8.37
C ARG A 528 7.78 1.62 7.72
N TYR A 529 7.69 1.35 6.41
CA TYR A 529 6.41 1.19 5.73
C TYR A 529 5.57 0.08 6.35
N ILE A 530 6.16 -1.11 6.57
CA ILE A 530 5.48 -2.23 7.22
C ILE A 530 5.07 -1.85 8.64
N ALA A 531 5.92 -1.13 9.38
CA ALA A 531 5.67 -0.73 10.75
C ALA A 531 4.56 0.32 10.88
N GLU A 532 4.52 1.32 9.99
CA GLU A 532 3.81 2.59 10.20
C GLU A 532 2.66 2.85 9.21
N ALA A 533 2.59 2.20 8.05
CA ALA A 533 1.53 2.47 7.07
C ALA A 533 0.14 2.07 7.62
N PRO A 534 -0.93 2.86 7.34
CA PRO A 534 -2.31 2.55 7.74
C PRO A 534 -2.84 1.30 7.06
N SER A 535 -2.63 1.19 5.75
CA SER A 535 -2.95 0.02 4.94
C SER A 535 -1.67 -0.60 4.41
N MET A 536 -1.44 -1.87 4.73
CA MET A 536 -0.26 -2.60 4.27
C MET A 536 -0.56 -3.27 2.93
N VAL A 537 0.38 -3.18 1.97
CA VAL A 537 0.32 -3.87 0.68
C VAL A 537 1.29 -5.05 0.73
N SER A 538 0.86 -6.30 0.51
CA SER A 538 1.75 -7.50 0.65
C SER A 538 3.05 -7.42 -0.12
N LYS A 539 3.15 -6.58 -1.14
CA LYS A 539 4.39 -6.35 -1.90
C LYS A 539 5.54 -5.89 -1.01
N ALA A 540 5.33 -5.04 -0.01
CA ALA A 540 6.39 -4.60 0.91
C ALA A 540 6.96 -5.75 1.78
N PRO A 541 6.16 -6.48 2.59
CA PRO A 541 6.69 -7.57 3.41
C PRO A 541 7.20 -8.74 2.57
N ARG A 542 6.62 -9.02 1.39
CA ARG A 542 7.16 -10.03 0.46
C ARG A 542 8.55 -9.63 -0.07
N THR A 543 8.78 -8.36 -0.35
CA THR A 543 10.09 -7.83 -0.76
C THR A 543 11.12 -8.01 0.36
N ILE A 544 10.79 -7.59 1.58
CA ILE A 544 11.65 -7.74 2.75
C ILE A 544 11.96 -9.22 3.02
N ARG A 545 10.95 -10.10 3.00
CA ARG A 545 11.14 -11.54 3.16
C ARG A 545 12.14 -12.12 2.14
N ARG A 546 12.09 -11.70 0.86
CA ARG A 546 13.05 -12.14 -0.16
C ARG A 546 14.46 -11.64 0.09
N ILE A 547 14.61 -10.39 0.54
CA ILE A 547 15.90 -9.84 0.94
C ILE A 547 16.51 -10.69 2.06
N PHE A 548 15.72 -11.02 3.08
CA PHE A 548 16.18 -11.82 4.23
C PHE A 548 16.55 -13.27 3.86
N ARG A 549 15.90 -13.84 2.85
CA ARG A 549 16.19 -15.18 2.32
C ARG A 549 17.43 -15.27 1.42
N HIS A 550 17.97 -14.14 0.98
CA HIS A 550 19.02 -14.13 -0.02
C HIS A 550 20.36 -14.58 0.57
N ARG A 551 20.64 -15.88 0.53
CA ARG A 551 21.80 -16.53 1.16
C ARG A 551 23.15 -15.92 0.75
N LEU A 552 23.31 -15.49 -0.50
CA LEU A 552 24.57 -14.90 -0.98
C LEU A 552 24.81 -13.49 -0.43
N ALA A 553 23.80 -12.87 0.19
CA ALA A 553 23.93 -11.54 0.79
C ALA A 553 24.14 -11.58 2.29
N VAL A 554 24.25 -12.76 2.92
CA VAL A 554 24.37 -12.89 4.40
C VAL A 554 25.44 -11.96 4.98
N GLU A 555 26.60 -11.84 4.32
CA GLU A 555 27.67 -10.92 4.73
C GLU A 555 27.22 -9.44 4.69
N ASN A 556 26.60 -9.00 3.60
CA ASN A 556 26.08 -7.62 3.47
C ASN A 556 24.91 -7.36 4.44
N LEU A 557 23.99 -8.31 4.60
CA LEU A 557 22.88 -8.23 5.54
C LEU A 557 23.36 -8.14 7.00
N SER A 558 24.47 -8.83 7.31
CA SER A 558 25.12 -8.76 8.63
C SER A 558 25.75 -7.38 8.88
N ARG A 559 26.46 -6.84 7.87
CA ARG A 559 27.04 -5.48 7.91
C ARG A 559 25.99 -4.38 8.05
N LEU A 560 24.79 -4.57 7.49
CA LEU A 560 23.67 -3.63 7.61
C LEU A 560 22.92 -3.75 8.95
N GLU A 561 23.34 -4.64 9.85
CA GLU A 561 22.72 -4.83 11.16
C GLU A 561 21.21 -5.05 11.07
N LEU A 562 20.76 -5.80 10.06
CA LEU A 562 19.33 -5.98 9.78
C LEU A 562 18.52 -6.50 10.96
N HIS A 563 19.14 -7.31 11.80
CA HIS A 563 18.55 -7.82 13.01
C HIS A 563 18.19 -6.68 13.98
N THR A 564 19.10 -5.72 14.18
CA THR A 564 18.88 -4.50 14.96
C THR A 564 17.75 -3.68 14.35
N LEU A 565 17.77 -3.45 13.03
CA LEU A 565 16.70 -2.71 12.34
C LEU A 565 15.31 -3.33 12.55
N VAL A 566 15.16 -4.65 12.39
CA VAL A 566 13.88 -5.35 12.61
C VAL A 566 13.41 -5.21 14.05
N ILE A 567 14.32 -5.39 15.01
CA ILE A 567 13.98 -5.33 16.44
C ILE A 567 13.52 -3.92 16.82
N HIS A 568 14.22 -2.89 16.36
CA HIS A 568 13.93 -1.51 16.72
C HIS A 568 12.72 -0.92 15.99
N ILE A 569 12.53 -1.27 14.72
CA ILE A 569 11.43 -0.72 13.90
C ILE A 569 10.12 -1.49 14.10
N LEU A 570 10.17 -2.83 14.21
CA LEU A 570 8.96 -3.67 14.28
C LEU A 570 8.63 -4.16 15.69
N MET A 571 9.62 -4.62 16.46
CA MET A 571 9.36 -5.38 17.69
C MET A 571 9.33 -4.54 18.98
N THR A 572 10.07 -3.42 19.01
CA THR A 572 10.17 -2.54 20.18
C THR A 572 9.49 -1.19 19.99
N ARG A 573 8.78 -1.00 18.86
CA ARG A 573 7.97 0.20 18.62
C ARG A 573 6.88 0.33 19.70
N LYS A 574 6.82 1.49 20.36
CA LYS A 574 5.80 1.81 21.37
C LYS A 574 4.40 1.83 20.72
N CYS A 575 3.46 1.09 21.32
CA CYS A 575 2.06 1.16 20.92
C CYS A 575 1.45 2.49 21.42
N GLY A 576 0.77 3.21 20.53
CA GLY A 576 0.19 4.53 20.84
C GLY A 576 -1.10 4.50 21.66
N THR A 577 -1.64 3.32 22.00
CA THR A 577 -2.92 3.20 22.74
C THR A 577 -2.87 3.68 24.19
N GLY A 578 -1.69 4.02 24.73
CA GLY A 578 -1.52 4.55 26.10
C GLY A 578 -1.91 3.59 27.23
N LYS A 579 -2.61 2.49 26.93
CA LYS A 579 -3.02 1.48 27.90
C LYS A 579 -1.82 0.65 28.33
N ARG A 580 -1.61 0.61 29.65
CA ARG A 580 -0.41 0.17 30.37
C ARG A 580 0.05 -1.28 30.10
N ILE A 581 -0.71 -2.10 29.36
CA ILE A 581 -0.68 -3.56 29.57
C ILE A 581 -0.58 -4.38 28.26
N THR A 582 -1.09 -3.92 27.11
CA THR A 582 -1.10 -4.75 25.88
C THR A 582 -0.89 -3.93 24.61
N GLN A 583 -0.08 -4.48 23.69
CA GLN A 583 0.02 -3.96 22.32
C GLN A 583 -1.35 -4.07 21.64
N CYS A 584 -1.71 -3.10 20.80
CA CYS A 584 -2.88 -3.27 19.93
C CYS A 584 -2.64 -4.44 18.97
N SER A 585 -3.72 -5.05 18.46
CA SER A 585 -3.67 -6.19 17.54
C SER A 585 -2.75 -5.93 16.34
N GLU A 586 -2.74 -4.72 15.81
CA GLU A 586 -1.86 -4.30 14.72
C GLU A 586 -0.36 -4.31 15.05
N CYS A 587 -0.01 -3.88 16.27
CA CYS A 587 1.36 -3.92 16.75
C CYS A 587 1.79 -5.36 17.00
N ALA A 588 0.91 -6.19 17.57
CA ALA A 588 1.17 -7.61 17.81
C ALA A 588 1.48 -8.35 16.50
N ILE A 589 0.65 -8.19 15.45
CA ILE A 589 0.88 -8.83 14.14
C ILE A 589 2.22 -8.40 13.52
N ARG A 590 2.60 -7.13 13.64
CA ARG A 590 3.89 -6.61 13.12
C ARG A 590 5.09 -7.11 13.93
N ASN A 591 4.90 -7.29 15.23
CA ASN A 591 5.88 -7.91 16.13
C ASN A 591 6.12 -9.37 15.75
N ASP A 592 5.03 -10.14 15.54
CA ASP A 592 5.09 -11.54 15.10
C ASP A 592 5.75 -11.67 13.72
N PHE A 593 5.44 -10.77 12.79
CA PHE A 593 6.13 -10.68 11.51
C PHE A 593 7.64 -10.41 11.68
N GLY A 594 8.01 -9.50 12.59
CA GLY A 594 9.40 -9.22 12.95
C GLY A 594 10.13 -10.43 13.54
N ASN A 595 9.48 -11.17 14.45
CA ASN A 595 10.00 -12.42 15.02
C ASN A 595 10.26 -13.45 13.92
N ALA A 596 9.31 -13.65 13.01
CA ALA A 596 9.45 -14.59 11.91
C ALA A 596 10.63 -14.20 11.00
N LEU A 597 10.80 -12.91 10.67
CA LEU A 597 11.94 -12.44 9.87
C LEU A 597 13.28 -12.71 10.55
N LEU A 598 13.36 -12.51 11.87
CA LEU A 598 14.57 -12.79 12.65
C LEU A 598 14.87 -14.28 12.70
N GLU A 599 13.86 -15.14 12.84
CA GLU A 599 14.04 -16.60 12.79
C GLU A 599 14.59 -17.05 11.43
N GLU A 600 14.08 -16.48 10.35
CA GLU A 600 14.57 -16.77 9.00
C GLU A 600 16.02 -16.32 8.82
N PHE A 601 16.37 -15.09 9.22
CA PHE A 601 17.74 -14.61 9.13
C PHE A 601 18.70 -15.35 10.07
N SER A 602 18.24 -15.68 11.27
CA SER A 602 18.96 -16.51 12.24
C SER A 602 19.33 -17.87 11.64
N SER A 603 18.43 -18.50 10.87
CA SER A 603 18.73 -19.78 10.21
C SER A 603 19.91 -19.71 9.23
N HIS A 604 20.14 -18.55 8.61
CA HIS A 604 21.26 -18.32 7.70
C HIS A 604 22.56 -18.01 8.45
N ILE A 605 22.48 -17.23 9.53
CA ILE A 605 23.64 -16.87 10.37
C ILE A 605 24.13 -18.07 11.16
N ASP A 606 23.24 -18.89 11.68
CA ASP A 606 23.58 -20.07 12.49
C ASP A 606 24.00 -21.29 11.64
N ALA A 607 24.04 -21.14 10.32
CA ALA A 607 24.65 -22.08 9.40
C ALA A 607 26.18 -21.92 9.40
N PRO A 608 26.97 -22.93 8.97
CA PRO A 608 28.43 -22.87 9.01
C PRO A 608 29.05 -21.63 8.33
N PHE A 609 28.50 -21.24 7.17
CA PHE A 609 28.95 -20.04 6.44
C PHE A 609 28.62 -18.75 7.21
N GLY A 610 27.40 -18.60 7.72
CA GLY A 610 26.99 -17.42 8.47
C GLY A 610 27.75 -17.25 9.79
N LEU A 611 28.09 -18.37 10.45
CA LEU A 611 28.92 -18.36 11.65
C LEU A 611 30.34 -17.87 11.36
N GLU A 612 30.90 -18.22 10.21
CA GLU A 612 32.23 -17.72 9.83
C GLU A 612 32.19 -16.23 9.49
N VAL A 613 31.12 -15.75 8.85
CA VAL A 613 30.88 -14.30 8.68
C VAL A 613 30.87 -13.59 10.03
N LEU A 614 30.09 -14.10 11.00
CA LEU A 614 30.00 -13.51 12.33
C LEU A 614 31.36 -13.52 13.07
N LYS A 615 32.10 -14.63 13.00
CA LYS A 615 33.47 -14.74 13.56
C LYS A 615 34.46 -13.78 12.90
N ASN A 616 34.30 -13.49 11.61
CA ASN A 616 35.17 -12.52 10.94
C ASN A 616 34.90 -11.10 11.42
N ILE A 617 33.66 -10.74 11.76
CA ILE A 617 33.35 -9.46 12.40
C ILE A 617 34.02 -9.37 13.78
N TYR A 618 34.03 -10.47 14.56
CA TYR A 618 34.77 -10.54 15.83
C TYR A 618 36.29 -10.32 15.70
N LYS A 619 36.89 -10.60 14.53
CA LYS A 619 38.32 -10.38 14.26
C LYS A 619 38.64 -8.94 13.87
N SER A 620 37.64 -8.05 13.79
CA SER A 620 37.85 -6.63 13.49
C SER A 620 38.69 -5.96 14.58
N ASN A 621 39.54 -5.02 14.18
CA ASN A 621 40.29 -4.16 15.11
C ASN A 621 39.42 -3.03 15.68
N ASP A 622 38.24 -2.78 15.09
CA ASP A 622 37.29 -1.79 15.58
C ASP A 622 36.43 -2.39 16.69
N GLU A 623 36.47 -1.76 17.87
CA GLU A 623 35.70 -2.16 19.04
C GLU A 623 34.19 -2.11 18.78
N ILE A 624 33.71 -1.13 18.01
CA ILE A 624 32.28 -1.00 17.68
C ILE A 624 31.84 -2.20 16.84
N GLU A 625 32.64 -2.63 15.87
CA GLU A 625 32.36 -3.84 15.08
C GLU A 625 32.34 -5.11 15.95
N GLN A 626 33.22 -5.20 16.96
CA GLN A 626 33.17 -6.30 17.92
C GLN A 626 31.89 -6.27 18.77
N MET A 627 31.41 -5.08 19.17
CA MET A 627 30.14 -4.94 19.89
C MET A 627 28.95 -5.34 19.02
N LYS A 628 28.94 -4.94 17.74
CA LYS A 628 27.93 -5.41 16.75
C LYS A 628 27.91 -6.94 16.66
N ALA A 629 29.07 -7.58 16.63
CA ALA A 629 29.16 -9.04 16.61
C ALA A 629 28.60 -9.68 17.89
N CYS A 630 28.84 -9.09 19.06
CA CYS A 630 28.26 -9.54 20.33
C CYS A 630 26.73 -9.44 20.32
N ILE A 631 26.19 -8.30 19.87
CA ILE A 631 24.75 -8.04 19.73
C ILE A 631 24.12 -9.04 18.74
N ALA A 632 24.73 -9.20 17.56
CA ALA A 632 24.27 -10.16 16.55
C ALA A 632 24.28 -11.61 17.08
N THR A 633 25.28 -11.97 17.89
CA THR A 633 25.36 -13.29 18.51
C THR A 633 24.13 -13.57 19.38
N LEU A 634 23.77 -12.65 20.28
CA LEU A 634 22.58 -12.73 21.14
C LEU A 634 21.28 -12.82 20.33
N HIS A 635 21.18 -12.02 19.27
CA HIS A 635 19.99 -11.94 18.45
C HIS A 635 19.80 -13.12 17.50
N LEU A 636 20.88 -13.71 16.95
CA LEU A 636 20.80 -14.56 15.76
C LEU A 636 21.31 -15.99 15.92
N VAL A 637 22.10 -16.32 16.93
CA VAL A 637 22.57 -17.70 17.11
C VAL A 637 21.57 -18.46 17.99
N ARG A 638 20.98 -19.55 17.48
CA ARG A 638 19.86 -20.28 18.14
C ARG A 638 20.22 -21.72 18.52
N ARG A 639 20.99 -22.42 17.69
CA ARG A 639 21.44 -23.81 17.85
C ARG A 639 22.30 -24.00 19.09
N VAL A 640 22.00 -25.05 19.83
CA VAL A 640 22.58 -25.32 21.15
C VAL A 640 24.11 -25.44 21.10
N ASP A 641 24.67 -26.09 20.10
CA ASP A 641 26.12 -26.27 20.07
C ASP A 641 26.86 -24.99 19.65
N ASN A 642 26.35 -24.27 18.67
CA ASN A 642 27.00 -23.07 18.13
C ASN A 642 27.08 -21.96 19.18
N TRP A 643 25.99 -21.70 19.89
CA TRP A 643 25.98 -20.67 20.93
C TRP A 643 26.79 -21.05 22.17
N LYS A 644 26.87 -22.34 22.56
CA LYS A 644 27.85 -22.77 23.58
C LYS A 644 29.26 -22.37 23.17
N ARG A 645 29.63 -22.68 21.92
CA ARG A 645 30.95 -22.32 21.37
C ARG A 645 31.16 -20.81 21.32
N MET A 646 30.17 -20.04 20.89
CA MET A 646 30.27 -18.57 20.84
C MET A 646 30.41 -17.95 22.23
N LEU A 647 29.64 -18.42 23.22
CA LEU A 647 29.76 -17.97 24.61
C LEU A 647 31.16 -18.23 25.18
N VAL A 648 31.67 -19.45 25.00
CA VAL A 648 33.01 -19.82 25.52
C VAL A 648 34.13 -19.07 24.81
N THR A 649 34.05 -18.93 23.48
CA THR A 649 35.14 -18.38 22.67
C THR A 649 35.19 -16.86 22.72
N HIS A 650 34.03 -16.20 22.64
CA HIS A 650 33.96 -14.76 22.44
C HIS A 650 33.38 -13.99 23.64
N LYS A 651 32.74 -14.66 24.61
CA LYS A 651 32.17 -14.05 25.83
C LYS A 651 31.32 -12.81 25.54
N PRO A 652 30.30 -12.91 24.67
CA PRO A 652 29.55 -11.74 24.20
C PRO A 652 28.79 -11.03 25.31
N VAL A 653 28.25 -11.76 26.30
CA VAL A 653 27.48 -11.16 27.40
C VAL A 653 28.39 -10.33 28.29
N GLU A 654 29.54 -10.88 28.67
CA GLU A 654 30.53 -10.23 29.52
C GLU A 654 31.12 -8.99 28.83
N ARG A 655 31.40 -9.08 27.53
CA ARG A 655 31.89 -7.95 26.73
C ARG A 655 30.88 -6.82 26.65
N LEU A 656 29.60 -7.14 26.44
CA LEU A 656 28.54 -6.12 26.35
C LEU A 656 28.29 -5.45 27.71
N LEU A 657 28.29 -6.22 28.81
CA LEU A 657 28.19 -5.66 30.16
C LEU A 657 29.41 -4.79 30.50
N ALA A 658 30.62 -5.22 30.13
CA ALA A 658 31.84 -4.43 30.32
C ALA A 658 31.78 -3.11 29.54
N LYS A 659 31.32 -3.12 28.29
CA LYS A 659 31.18 -1.90 27.49
C LYS A 659 30.09 -0.97 28.04
N LEU A 660 28.96 -1.52 28.48
CA LEU A 660 27.92 -0.73 29.14
C LEU A 660 28.46 -0.08 30.42
N ARG A 661 29.21 -0.82 31.23
CA ARG A 661 29.89 -0.30 32.43
C ARG A 661 30.83 0.84 32.08
N GLU A 662 31.69 0.67 31.08
CA GLU A 662 32.63 1.69 30.62
C GLU A 662 31.91 3.00 30.25
N ILE A 663 30.85 2.92 29.43
CA ILE A 663 30.07 4.07 28.97
C ILE A 663 29.37 4.79 30.16
N LEU A 664 28.88 4.04 31.15
CA LEU A 664 28.18 4.60 32.30
C LEU A 664 29.13 5.19 33.35
N VAL A 665 30.32 4.62 33.55
CA VAL A 665 31.34 5.12 34.49
C VAL A 665 31.93 6.43 34.01
N ASP A 666 32.19 6.57 32.70
CA ASP A 666 32.72 7.81 32.12
C ASP A 666 31.78 9.01 32.35
N GLY A 667 30.47 8.76 32.42
CA GLY A 667 29.46 9.77 32.73
C GLY A 667 29.26 10.84 31.65
N ASN A 668 30.08 10.85 30.59
CA ASN A 668 29.92 11.76 29.47
C ASN A 668 28.71 11.36 28.61
N GLU A 669 27.68 12.20 28.60
CA GLU A 669 26.45 11.96 27.83
C GLU A 669 26.68 11.91 26.31
N GLU A 670 27.77 12.50 25.81
CA GLU A 670 28.12 12.40 24.38
C GLU A 670 28.40 10.95 23.96
N ASN A 671 29.04 10.16 24.84
CA ASN A 671 29.33 8.75 24.58
C ASN A 671 28.06 7.89 24.54
N TRP A 672 26.94 8.41 25.07
CA TRP A 672 25.66 7.71 25.02
C TRP A 672 24.98 7.87 23.67
N GLN A 673 25.37 8.89 22.89
CA GLN A 673 24.80 9.19 21.57
C GLN A 673 25.47 8.41 20.44
N ILE A 674 26.45 7.54 20.73
CA ILE A 674 27.13 6.72 19.72
C ILE A 674 26.11 5.78 19.07
N THR A 675 25.86 5.95 17.77
CA THR A 675 25.01 5.07 16.95
C THR A 675 25.86 4.15 16.09
N THR A 676 25.38 2.94 15.81
CA THR A 676 26.11 2.00 14.95
C THR A 676 25.82 2.17 13.44
N TYR A 677 24.73 2.86 13.11
CA TYR A 677 24.33 3.25 11.76
C TYR A 677 23.50 4.56 11.79
N CYS A 678 23.41 5.26 10.65
CA CYS A 678 22.71 6.55 10.53
C CYS A 678 21.24 6.45 10.97
N GLU A 679 20.79 7.40 11.79
CA GLU A 679 19.42 7.46 12.36
C GLU A 679 19.00 6.22 13.16
N GLY A 680 19.98 5.40 13.57
CA GLY A 680 19.76 4.22 14.38
C GLY A 680 19.65 4.51 15.87
N PRO A 681 19.21 3.51 16.66
CA PRO A 681 19.29 3.58 18.11
C PRO A 681 20.76 3.60 18.55
N THR A 682 21.01 4.22 19.70
CA THR A 682 22.34 4.28 20.29
C THR A 682 22.86 2.89 20.70
N LEU A 683 24.17 2.74 20.77
CA LEU A 683 24.83 1.51 21.17
C LEU A 683 24.35 1.02 22.54
N VAL A 684 24.15 1.94 23.50
CA VAL A 684 23.58 1.65 24.83
C VAL A 684 22.21 0.98 24.71
N ARG A 685 21.34 1.54 23.87
CA ARG A 685 20.01 0.99 23.63
C ARG A 685 20.08 -0.39 22.97
N GLN A 686 20.98 -0.57 22.02
CA GLN A 686 21.17 -1.86 21.34
C GLN A 686 21.69 -2.94 22.30
N ILE A 687 22.62 -2.60 23.19
CA ILE A 687 23.15 -3.52 24.21
C ILE A 687 22.03 -4.00 25.12
N LEU A 688 21.26 -3.07 25.71
CA LEU A 688 20.18 -3.41 26.63
C LEU A 688 19.09 -4.26 25.96
N VAL A 689 18.70 -3.90 24.74
CA VAL A 689 17.73 -4.71 23.99
C VAL A 689 18.29 -6.09 23.65
N ALA A 690 19.58 -6.21 23.32
CA ALA A 690 20.22 -7.50 23.06
C ALA A 690 20.22 -8.42 24.28
N LEU A 691 20.49 -7.87 25.46
CA LEU A 691 20.43 -8.63 26.72
C LEU A 691 19.01 -9.13 27.00
N SER A 692 17.97 -8.39 26.60
CA SER A 692 16.57 -8.83 26.74
C SER A 692 16.26 -10.14 26.01
N PHE A 693 16.99 -10.49 24.94
CA PHE A 693 16.79 -11.73 24.18
C PHE A 693 17.29 -13.00 24.89
N LEU A 694 18.02 -12.85 26.01
CA LEU A 694 18.37 -13.96 26.89
C LEU A 694 17.17 -14.36 27.77
N ILE A 695 16.20 -13.46 27.92
CA ILE A 695 15.09 -13.57 28.85
C ILE A 695 13.84 -13.98 28.08
N PRO A 696 13.06 -14.94 28.59
CA PRO A 696 11.77 -15.30 28.01
C PRO A 696 10.85 -14.08 27.91
N SER A 697 10.19 -13.92 26.78
CA SER A 697 9.22 -12.84 26.59
C SER A 697 8.14 -12.86 27.67
N ASP A 698 7.71 -14.04 28.14
CA ASP A 698 6.74 -14.18 29.22
C ASP A 698 7.27 -13.62 30.55
N VAL A 699 8.56 -13.64 30.83
CA VAL A 699 9.10 -12.98 32.04
C VAL A 699 9.10 -11.46 31.89
N LEU A 700 9.45 -10.98 30.69
CA LEU A 700 9.44 -9.55 30.37
C LEU A 700 8.02 -8.97 30.34
N THR A 701 7.00 -9.77 29.99
CA THR A 701 5.59 -9.35 29.85
C THR A 701 4.68 -9.75 31.01
N ASN A 702 4.81 -10.95 31.59
CA ASN A 702 3.90 -11.51 32.63
C ASN A 702 4.16 -10.94 34.03
N SER A 703 4.95 -9.88 34.13
CA SER A 703 5.15 -9.15 35.37
C SER A 703 3.95 -8.25 35.72
N LEU A 704 2.90 -8.18 34.88
CA LEU A 704 1.79 -7.25 35.05
C LEU A 704 0.48 -8.00 35.35
N HIS A 705 -0.04 -7.82 36.56
CA HIS A 705 -1.31 -8.42 37.00
C HIS A 705 -2.49 -7.64 36.43
N ASP A 706 -3.45 -8.35 35.84
CA ASP A 706 -4.78 -7.83 35.55
C ASP A 706 -5.48 -7.40 36.86
N ILE A 707 -6.31 -6.35 36.80
CA ILE A 707 -7.46 -6.05 37.70
C ILE A 707 -7.32 -4.90 38.73
N TRP A 708 -6.15 -4.30 38.98
CA TRP A 708 -6.07 -3.21 39.98
C TRP A 708 -5.88 -1.83 39.34
N ASP A 709 -6.97 -1.04 39.27
CA ASP A 709 -6.95 0.36 38.83
C ASP A 709 -6.46 1.34 39.92
N ASP A 710 -6.42 0.93 41.20
CA ASP A 710 -6.04 1.80 42.32
C ASP A 710 -5.19 1.06 43.38
N LEU A 711 -3.89 1.39 43.48
CA LEU A 711 -2.98 0.82 44.49
C LEU A 711 -3.33 1.25 45.92
N SER A 712 -3.94 2.42 46.11
CA SER A 712 -4.38 2.87 47.44
C SER A 712 -5.39 1.87 48.01
N SER A 713 -6.26 1.30 47.16
CA SER A 713 -7.21 0.26 47.56
C SER A 713 -6.51 -1.04 48.00
N TYR A 714 -5.38 -1.38 47.37
CA TYR A 714 -4.58 -2.56 47.69
C TYR A 714 -3.91 -2.44 49.07
N ILE A 715 -3.21 -1.34 49.32
CA ILE A 715 -2.49 -1.11 50.59
C ILE A 715 -3.47 -0.99 51.76
N THR A 716 -4.56 -0.25 51.53
CA THR A 716 -5.51 0.06 52.60
C THR A 716 -6.48 -1.06 52.88
N ARG A 717 -6.58 -2.12 52.04
CA ARG A 717 -7.60 -3.18 52.08
C ARG A 717 -7.93 -3.67 53.48
N GLU A 718 -6.89 -3.91 54.29
CA GLU A 718 -6.95 -4.49 55.64
C GLU A 718 -6.98 -3.46 56.78
N MET A 719 -6.90 -2.15 56.48
CA MET A 719 -6.90 -1.10 57.49
C MET A 719 -8.33 -0.79 57.99
N PRO A 720 -8.50 -0.38 59.28
CA PRO A 720 -9.80 0.03 59.82
C PRO A 720 -10.33 1.28 59.09
N LEU A 721 -11.65 1.48 59.05
CA LEU A 721 -12.24 2.57 58.24
C LEU A 721 -11.91 3.99 58.77
N SER A 722 -11.91 4.21 60.08
CA SER A 722 -12.02 5.58 60.64
C SER A 722 -11.26 5.85 61.94
N LYS A 723 -10.31 4.99 62.35
CA LYS A 723 -9.52 5.22 63.58
C LYS A 723 -8.21 5.96 63.29
N CYS A 724 -7.92 7.06 63.98
CA CYS A 724 -6.66 7.81 63.81
C CYS A 724 -5.88 7.87 65.13
N ILE A 725 -4.93 6.96 65.31
CA ILE A 725 -4.15 6.81 66.55
C ILE A 725 -3.26 8.02 66.83
N VAL A 726 -2.70 8.65 65.78
CA VAL A 726 -1.86 9.85 65.90
C VAL A 726 -2.68 11.08 66.38
N LYS A 727 -3.92 11.24 65.88
CA LYS A 727 -4.82 12.29 66.37
C LYS A 727 -5.26 12.04 67.81
N GLU A 728 -5.55 10.79 68.17
CA GLU A 728 -5.84 10.39 69.56
C GLU A 728 -4.64 10.70 70.49
N ALA A 729 -3.42 10.38 70.08
CA ALA A 729 -2.19 10.68 70.82
C ALA A 729 -1.94 12.18 70.99
N THR A 730 -2.25 12.98 69.96
CA THR A 730 -2.17 14.45 70.04
C THR A 730 -3.15 15.01 71.08
N LEU A 731 -4.33 14.39 71.26
CA LEU A 731 -5.29 14.79 72.30
C LEU A 731 -4.85 14.34 73.70
N LEU A 732 -4.27 13.14 73.83
CA LEU A 732 -3.81 12.58 75.11
C LEU A 732 -2.56 13.29 75.64
N SER A 733 -1.60 13.60 74.78
CA SER A 733 -0.37 14.32 75.15
C SER A 733 -0.64 15.72 75.72
N LYS A 734 -1.73 16.38 75.32
CA LYS A 734 -2.16 17.66 75.91
C LYS A 734 -2.74 17.53 77.33
N LYS A 735 -3.17 16.32 77.73
CA LYS A 735 -3.75 16.04 79.06
C LYS A 735 -2.73 15.43 80.04
N ALA A 736 -1.62 14.91 79.55
CA ALA A 736 -0.58 14.30 80.38
C ALA A 736 0.24 15.39 81.09
N MET A 737 0.14 15.45 82.42
CA MET A 737 1.04 16.26 83.26
C MET A 737 2.47 15.69 83.19
N PRO A 738 3.51 16.51 83.04
CA PRO A 738 4.89 16.04 82.99
C PRO A 738 5.30 15.48 84.37
N THR A 739 5.33 14.16 84.52
CA THR A 739 5.95 13.52 85.69
C THR A 739 7.46 13.50 85.47
N ALA A 740 8.19 14.16 86.37
CA ALA A 740 9.62 14.47 86.27
C ALA A 740 10.58 13.24 86.34
N SER A 741 10.09 12.02 86.19
CA SER A 741 10.90 10.79 86.28
C SER A 741 10.41 9.63 85.39
N GLY A 742 9.48 9.88 84.46
CA GLY A 742 8.92 8.84 83.59
C GLY A 742 9.56 8.83 82.20
N LEU A 743 9.72 7.63 81.61
CA LEU A 743 10.02 7.47 80.18
C LEU A 743 8.92 8.17 79.35
N PRO A 744 9.26 8.98 78.31
CA PRO A 744 8.25 9.63 77.51
C PRO A 744 7.39 8.59 76.77
N GLU A 745 6.08 8.57 77.02
CA GLU A 745 5.15 7.67 76.30
C GLU A 745 4.94 8.08 74.83
N PHE A 746 5.18 9.35 74.51
CA PHE A 746 4.97 9.95 73.20
C PHE A 746 6.26 10.56 72.66
N ILE A 747 6.39 10.60 71.34
CA ILE A 747 7.42 11.36 70.64
C ILE A 747 6.77 12.39 69.71
N LYS A 748 7.38 13.58 69.65
CA LYS A 748 6.96 14.70 68.79
C LYS A 748 7.87 14.79 67.58
N PHE A 749 7.36 14.55 66.39
CA PHE A 749 8.05 14.82 65.13
C PHE A 749 7.78 16.26 64.70
N LYS A 750 8.82 17.11 64.64
CA LYS A 750 8.69 18.54 64.34
C LYS A 750 9.33 18.89 63.00
N TYR A 751 8.61 19.66 62.18
CA TYR A 751 9.13 20.32 60.98
C TYR A 751 8.60 21.75 60.90
N GLY A 752 9.44 22.74 61.24
CA GLY A 752 9.02 24.14 61.37
C GLY A 752 7.84 24.30 62.33
N LYS A 753 6.66 24.66 61.81
CA LYS A 753 5.41 24.79 62.59
C LYS A 753 4.55 23.52 62.64
N LEU A 754 4.87 22.51 61.83
CA LEU A 754 4.14 21.25 61.77
C LEU A 754 4.66 20.29 62.85
N MET A 755 3.74 19.57 63.50
CA MET A 755 4.07 18.62 64.56
C MET A 755 3.12 17.43 64.50
N GLU A 756 3.68 16.22 64.51
CA GLU A 756 2.94 14.96 64.69
C GLU A 756 3.34 14.32 66.02
N ILE A 757 2.37 13.83 66.78
CA ILE A 757 2.61 13.19 68.08
C ILE A 757 2.22 11.73 68.00
N VAL A 758 3.20 10.84 68.19
CA VAL A 758 3.02 9.39 68.03
C VAL A 758 3.36 8.66 69.34
N PRO A 759 2.56 7.68 69.79
CA PRO A 759 2.93 6.84 70.93
C PRO A 759 4.18 6.01 70.60
N LYS A 760 5.20 6.02 71.47
CA LYS A 760 6.43 5.25 71.25
C LYS A 760 6.15 3.76 71.07
N LYS A 761 5.17 3.23 71.80
CA LYS A 761 4.73 1.83 71.69
C LYS A 761 4.37 1.44 70.26
N CYS A 762 3.60 2.28 69.56
CA CYS A 762 3.18 2.02 68.18
C CYS A 762 4.36 2.02 67.22
N LEU A 763 5.33 2.93 67.40
CA LEU A 763 6.55 2.96 66.59
C LEU A 763 7.39 1.69 66.80
N CYS A 764 7.59 1.26 68.04
CA CYS A 764 8.35 0.05 68.37
C CYS A 764 7.68 -1.24 67.86
N GLU A 765 6.35 -1.25 67.79
CA GLU A 765 5.59 -2.36 67.20
C GLU A 765 5.74 -2.41 65.68
N GLY A 766 5.69 -1.25 65.01
CA GLY A 766 5.72 -1.14 63.54
C GLY A 766 7.11 -1.07 62.87
N SER A 767 8.17 -0.83 63.63
CA SER A 767 9.53 -0.60 63.11
C SER A 767 10.59 -1.14 64.05
N GLU A 768 11.53 -1.93 63.48
CA GLU A 768 12.68 -2.45 64.23
C GLU A 768 13.67 -1.35 64.59
N TYR A 769 13.80 -0.32 63.73
CA TYR A 769 14.62 0.86 64.00
C TYR A 769 14.16 1.57 65.28
N PHE A 770 12.87 1.91 65.38
CA PHE A 770 12.34 2.58 66.55
C PHE A 770 12.35 1.67 67.79
N ARG A 771 12.16 0.36 67.61
CA ARG A 771 12.31 -0.63 68.70
C ARG A 771 13.74 -0.68 69.24
N GLY A 772 14.74 -0.60 68.36
CA GLY A 772 16.15 -0.53 68.72
C GLY A 772 16.47 0.80 69.42
N MET A 773 16.04 1.92 68.84
CA MET A 773 16.31 3.27 69.35
C MET A 773 15.68 3.53 70.72
N PHE A 774 14.44 3.09 70.95
CA PHE A 774 13.74 3.26 72.23
C PHE A 774 13.84 2.04 73.16
N GLY A 775 14.64 1.04 72.77
CA GLY A 775 14.88 -0.15 73.60
C GLY A 775 15.61 0.19 74.89
N ASN A 776 15.47 -0.67 75.90
CA ASN A 776 15.85 -0.45 77.31
C ASN A 776 17.36 -0.26 77.61
N LYS A 777 18.20 0.15 76.65
CA LYS A 777 19.66 0.24 76.80
C LYS A 777 20.31 1.47 76.16
N PHE A 778 19.56 2.34 75.48
CA PHE A 778 20.11 3.51 74.76
C PHE A 778 19.61 4.83 75.37
N SER A 779 20.43 5.89 75.28
CA SER A 779 20.09 7.23 75.82
C SER A 779 18.86 7.84 75.14
N GLU A 780 18.61 7.42 73.92
CA GLU A 780 17.53 7.81 73.03
C GLU A 780 16.16 7.40 73.56
N GLN A 781 16.10 6.46 74.52
CA GLN A 781 14.87 6.13 75.24
C GLN A 781 14.24 7.36 75.94
N PHE A 782 15.06 8.34 76.33
CA PHE A 782 14.61 9.59 76.96
C PHE A 782 14.26 10.69 75.96
N ARG A 783 14.54 10.50 74.67
CA ARG A 783 14.24 11.47 73.61
C ARG A 783 12.73 11.61 73.44
N ASP A 784 12.20 12.82 73.53
CA ASP A 784 10.78 13.14 73.38
C ASP A 784 10.45 13.88 72.08
N THR A 785 11.48 14.32 71.35
CA THR A 785 11.38 15.13 70.14
C THR A 785 12.30 14.59 69.05
N PHE A 786 11.76 14.43 67.84
CA PHE A 786 12.48 14.12 66.61
C PHE A 786 12.36 15.34 65.69
N GLU A 787 13.50 15.92 65.30
CA GLU A 787 13.53 17.01 64.33
C GLU A 787 13.60 16.40 62.94
N PHE A 788 12.61 16.71 62.10
CA PHE A 788 12.54 16.22 60.74
C PHE A 788 13.21 17.21 59.81
N ASP A 789 14.06 16.70 58.93
CA ASP A 789 14.69 17.46 57.86
C ASP A 789 14.37 16.82 56.51
N GLU A 790 13.88 17.63 55.56
CA GLU A 790 13.46 17.15 54.24
C GLU A 790 14.65 16.70 53.39
N GLU A 791 15.82 17.32 53.57
CA GLU A 791 17.05 16.95 52.85
C GLU A 791 17.59 15.61 53.36
N GLU A 792 17.72 15.46 54.69
CA GLU A 792 18.16 14.21 55.29
C GLU A 792 17.18 13.06 55.01
N GLU A 793 15.88 13.26 55.15
CA GLU A 793 14.86 12.21 55.01
C GLU A 793 14.46 11.94 53.55
N GLN A 794 14.92 12.77 52.61
CA GLN A 794 14.66 12.68 51.16
C GLN A 794 13.16 12.57 50.82
N CYS A 795 12.29 13.18 51.63
CA CYS A 795 10.86 13.19 51.37
C CYS A 795 10.19 14.42 52.01
N PRO A 796 9.03 14.88 51.51
CA PRO A 796 8.27 15.94 52.15
C PRO A 796 7.66 15.49 53.48
N PHE A 797 7.54 16.40 54.46
CA PHE A 797 6.97 16.08 55.78
C PHE A 797 5.56 15.47 55.70
N ARG A 798 4.76 15.85 54.69
CA ARG A 798 3.44 15.26 54.43
C ARG A 798 3.52 13.75 54.24
N LEU A 799 4.48 13.28 53.45
CA LEU A 799 4.61 11.86 53.14
C LEU A 799 5.15 11.10 54.36
N PHE A 800 6.08 11.72 55.08
CA PHE A 800 6.57 11.20 56.35
C PHE A 800 5.45 11.05 57.39
N SER A 801 4.55 12.03 57.51
CA SER A 801 3.34 11.93 58.33
C SER A 801 2.44 10.76 57.91
N ILE A 802 2.18 10.56 56.61
CA ILE A 802 1.43 9.39 56.11
C ILE A 802 2.10 8.08 56.52
N PHE A 803 3.44 8.00 56.44
CA PHE A 803 4.20 6.86 56.91
C PHE A 803 4.07 6.62 58.42
N LEU A 804 4.12 7.67 59.24
CA LEU A 804 3.86 7.59 60.69
C LEU A 804 2.43 7.12 61.00
N HIS A 805 1.44 7.60 60.25
CA HIS A 805 0.05 7.15 60.36
C HIS A 805 -0.08 5.66 60.01
N TYR A 806 0.61 5.19 58.97
CA TYR A 806 0.66 3.77 58.60
C TYR A 806 1.31 2.93 59.70
N LEU A 807 2.51 3.32 60.15
CA LEU A 807 3.24 2.68 61.26
C LEU A 807 2.39 2.58 62.53
N SER A 808 1.61 3.61 62.82
CA SER A 808 0.77 3.67 64.01
C SER A 808 -0.51 2.80 63.91
N GLY A 809 -0.80 2.21 62.74
CA GLY A 809 -2.03 1.44 62.53
C GLY A 809 -3.29 2.30 62.35
N CYS A 810 -3.15 3.53 61.83
CA CYS A 810 -4.30 4.38 61.51
C CYS A 810 -5.16 3.79 60.38
N GLY A 811 -6.41 4.23 60.29
CA GLY A 811 -7.37 3.74 59.31
C GLY A 811 -7.22 4.31 57.89
N LYS A 812 -7.99 3.76 56.96
CA LYS A 812 -8.02 4.07 55.51
C LYS A 812 -8.14 5.58 55.21
N SER A 813 -8.84 6.31 56.07
CA SER A 813 -9.02 7.77 55.94
C SER A 813 -7.75 8.59 56.18
N CYS A 814 -6.77 8.05 56.91
CA CYS A 814 -5.50 8.73 57.23
C CYS A 814 -4.40 8.41 56.23
N VAL A 815 -4.43 7.22 55.62
CA VAL A 815 -3.40 6.73 54.70
C VAL A 815 -3.93 6.79 53.27
N ARG A 816 -3.78 7.96 52.63
CA ARG A 816 -4.08 8.16 51.20
C ARG A 816 -2.77 8.28 50.44
N ILE A 817 -2.46 7.26 49.65
CA ILE A 817 -1.20 7.12 48.91
C ILE A 817 -1.51 7.22 47.42
N THR A 818 -0.77 8.04 46.70
CA THR A 818 -0.83 8.13 45.23
C THR A 818 0.29 7.32 44.58
N GLU A 819 0.20 7.07 43.27
CA GLU A 819 1.23 6.34 42.52
C GLU A 819 2.63 6.99 42.65
N ASN A 820 2.69 8.32 42.84
CA ASN A 820 3.93 9.08 42.97
C ASN A 820 4.57 8.99 44.36
N ASP A 821 3.81 8.59 45.39
CA ASP A 821 4.25 8.57 46.78
C ASP A 821 5.06 7.28 47.10
N ILE A 822 4.89 6.23 46.29
CA ILE A 822 5.38 4.88 46.56
C ILE A 822 6.92 4.79 46.63
N PRO A 823 7.70 5.38 45.71
CA PRO A 823 9.15 5.28 45.77
C PRO A 823 9.71 5.77 47.11
N ALA A 824 9.22 6.91 47.60
CA ALA A 824 9.65 7.46 48.87
C ALA A 824 9.14 6.65 50.07
N LEU A 825 7.94 6.05 50.01
CA LEU A 825 7.48 5.11 51.04
C LEU A 825 8.37 3.86 51.14
N LEU A 826 8.86 3.33 50.01
CA LEU A 826 9.80 2.22 50.00
C LEU A 826 11.14 2.61 50.63
N LYS A 827 11.71 3.79 50.29
CA LYS A 827 12.92 4.32 50.94
C LYS A 827 12.75 4.49 52.46
N LEU A 828 11.64 5.09 52.89
CA LEU A 828 11.32 5.25 54.31
C LEU A 828 11.17 3.89 55.01
N SER A 829 10.53 2.92 54.36
CA SER A 829 10.35 1.59 54.93
C SER A 829 11.67 0.86 55.15
N ASP A 830 12.64 1.06 54.25
CA ASP A 830 13.98 0.48 54.35
C ASP A 830 14.79 1.21 55.43
N ARG A 831 14.86 2.55 55.39
CA ARG A 831 15.57 3.41 56.35
C ARG A 831 15.14 3.15 57.80
N TYR A 832 13.83 3.03 58.03
CA TYR A 832 13.25 2.83 59.36
C TYR A 832 12.93 1.36 59.66
N LEU A 833 13.42 0.40 58.86
CA LEU A 833 13.22 -1.04 59.07
C LEU A 833 11.75 -1.42 59.34
N CYS A 834 10.84 -0.87 58.52
CA CYS A 834 9.41 -1.16 58.55
C CYS A 834 9.07 -2.22 57.48
N THR A 835 9.05 -3.48 57.89
CA THR A 835 8.77 -4.61 56.98
C THR A 835 7.30 -4.67 56.55
N GLY A 836 6.38 -4.02 57.27
CA GLY A 836 4.93 -4.13 57.02
C GLY A 836 4.47 -3.53 55.69
N ILE A 837 5.00 -2.37 55.28
CA ILE A 837 4.60 -1.73 54.02
C ILE A 837 5.38 -2.32 52.82
N SER A 838 6.68 -2.57 53.00
CA SER A 838 7.54 -3.17 51.98
C SER A 838 7.09 -4.59 51.63
N SER A 839 6.74 -5.42 52.61
CA SER A 839 6.22 -6.79 52.35
C SER A 839 4.91 -6.81 51.55
N LYS A 840 4.05 -5.80 51.70
CA LYS A 840 2.82 -5.65 50.90
C LYS A 840 3.11 -5.13 49.50
N LEU A 841 3.86 -4.04 49.39
CA LEU A 841 4.19 -3.42 48.10
C LEU A 841 5.07 -4.31 47.21
N LEU A 842 5.95 -5.11 47.81
CA LEU A 842 6.85 -6.04 47.14
C LEU A 842 6.31 -7.49 47.14
N ALA A 843 5.02 -7.67 47.45
CA ALA A 843 4.36 -8.97 47.29
C ALA A 843 4.28 -9.34 45.81
N TYR A 844 4.28 -10.65 45.50
CA TYR A 844 4.18 -11.12 44.11
C TYR A 844 2.90 -10.64 43.44
N GLU A 845 1.78 -10.59 44.19
CA GLU A 845 0.46 -10.12 43.74
C GLU A 845 0.31 -8.59 43.75
N SER A 846 1.36 -7.86 44.11
CA SER A 846 1.28 -6.40 44.22
C SER A 846 1.07 -5.74 42.84
N PRO A 847 0.19 -4.73 42.73
CA PRO A 847 0.06 -3.93 41.51
C PRO A 847 1.27 -3.04 41.22
N LEU A 848 2.28 -3.00 42.10
CA LEU A 848 3.47 -2.15 41.97
C LEU A 848 4.11 -2.24 40.58
N ARG A 849 4.17 -3.45 40.01
CA ARG A 849 4.76 -3.69 38.70
C ARG A 849 4.05 -2.91 37.59
N ASN A 850 2.74 -2.67 37.72
CA ASN A 850 1.92 -1.89 36.78
C ASN A 850 2.20 -0.38 36.83
N LEU A 851 2.89 0.09 37.88
CA LEU A 851 3.22 1.50 38.08
C LEU A 851 4.62 1.86 37.59
N ILE A 852 5.45 0.86 37.31
CA ILE A 852 6.78 1.05 36.73
C ILE A 852 6.59 1.25 35.23
N THR A 853 6.80 2.48 34.80
CA THR A 853 6.72 2.94 33.43
C THR A 853 8.01 3.65 33.06
N GLY A 854 8.20 4.00 31.79
CA GLY A 854 9.44 4.67 31.37
C GLY A 854 9.62 6.06 31.99
N GLU A 855 8.53 6.68 32.43
CA GLU A 855 8.55 7.98 33.11
C GLU A 855 8.86 7.83 34.61
N THR A 856 8.37 6.76 35.25
CA THR A 856 8.59 6.49 36.69
C THR A 856 9.83 5.65 36.96
N LEU A 857 10.42 5.03 35.93
CA LEU A 857 11.60 4.18 36.03
C LEU A 857 12.79 4.82 36.77
N PRO A 858 13.16 6.10 36.56
CA PRO A 858 14.26 6.72 37.30
C PRO A 858 14.06 6.65 38.82
N ASN A 859 12.86 6.98 39.29
CA ASN A 859 12.54 6.99 40.73
C ASN A 859 12.59 5.57 41.32
N TYR A 860 12.04 4.58 40.61
CA TYR A 860 12.06 3.19 41.08
C TYR A 860 13.44 2.54 40.98
N LEU A 861 14.26 2.93 40.00
CA LEU A 861 15.64 2.48 39.88
C LEU A 861 16.49 2.98 41.05
N GLU A 862 16.31 4.24 41.44
CA GLU A 862 16.97 4.81 42.63
C GLU A 862 16.59 4.06 43.92
N VAL A 863 15.30 3.72 44.07
CA VAL A 863 14.82 2.89 45.20
C VAL A 863 15.46 1.51 45.17
N MET A 864 15.48 0.85 44.01
CA MET A 864 16.08 -0.48 43.85
C MET A 864 17.57 -0.50 44.22
N LEU A 865 18.31 0.57 43.92
CA LEU A 865 19.74 0.68 44.23
C LEU A 865 20.03 1.08 45.68
N SER A 866 19.08 1.74 46.34
CA SER A 866 19.24 2.23 47.72
C SER A 866 18.63 1.32 48.79
N THR A 867 17.72 0.40 48.41
CA THR A 867 16.97 -0.43 49.37
C THR A 867 17.34 -1.91 49.26
N GLY A 868 17.56 -2.56 50.40
CA GLY A 868 17.88 -3.98 50.50
C GLY A 868 16.68 -4.90 50.72
N SER A 869 15.47 -4.33 50.85
CA SER A 869 14.27 -5.02 51.32
C SER A 869 13.53 -5.86 50.29
N ASP A 870 13.93 -5.85 49.02
CA ASP A 870 13.29 -6.64 47.94
C ASP A 870 13.69 -8.13 47.94
N THR A 871 13.36 -8.82 49.03
CA THR A 871 13.63 -10.25 49.23
C THR A 871 13.06 -11.16 48.14
N ARG A 872 12.02 -10.71 47.42
CA ARG A 872 11.36 -11.46 46.34
C ARG A 872 11.75 -10.98 44.94
N ASN A 873 12.67 -10.03 44.84
CA ASN A 873 13.14 -9.43 43.58
C ASN A 873 12.03 -8.80 42.72
N VAL A 874 10.89 -8.42 43.33
CA VAL A 874 9.73 -7.90 42.60
C VAL A 874 10.00 -6.56 41.94
N LEU A 875 10.64 -5.64 42.67
CA LEU A 875 11.05 -4.34 42.18
C LEU A 875 12.21 -4.48 41.19
N ARG A 876 13.19 -5.32 41.54
CA ARG A 876 14.34 -5.65 40.68
C ARG A 876 13.88 -6.10 39.30
N ASP A 877 13.06 -7.13 39.25
CA ASP A 877 12.64 -7.75 37.99
C ASP A 877 11.83 -6.79 37.13
N ALA A 878 10.98 -5.96 37.75
CA ALA A 878 10.17 -4.99 37.03
C ALA A 878 11.00 -3.83 36.47
N CYS A 879 11.91 -3.25 37.27
CA CYS A 879 12.80 -2.19 36.81
C CYS A 879 13.70 -2.66 35.67
N ILE A 880 14.35 -3.82 35.83
CA ILE A 880 15.27 -4.34 34.81
C ILE A 880 14.51 -4.77 33.55
N SER A 881 13.34 -5.40 33.66
CA SER A 881 12.51 -5.74 32.48
C SER A 881 12.14 -4.49 31.68
N TYR A 882 11.76 -3.41 32.38
CA TYR A 882 11.38 -2.16 31.73
C TYR A 882 12.59 -1.42 31.14
N LEU A 883 13.73 -1.43 31.81
CA LEU A 883 15.00 -0.88 31.30
C LEU A 883 15.45 -1.61 30.02
N LEU A 884 15.35 -2.94 30.00
CA LEU A 884 15.79 -3.77 28.88
C LEU A 884 14.91 -3.63 27.64
N ARG A 885 13.58 -3.50 27.79
CA ARG A 885 12.66 -3.57 26.63
C ARG A 885 11.46 -2.63 26.69
N GLY A 886 11.05 -2.15 27.87
CA GLY A 886 9.81 -1.40 28.07
C GLY A 886 9.88 0.11 27.83
N CYS A 887 11.07 0.73 27.96
CA CYS A 887 11.26 2.17 27.81
C CYS A 887 11.65 2.60 26.40
N THR A 888 11.35 3.86 26.07
CA THR A 888 11.94 4.58 24.92
C THR A 888 13.39 4.96 25.22
N GLU A 889 14.16 5.33 24.20
CA GLU A 889 15.56 5.74 24.37
C GLU A 889 15.71 6.98 25.27
N GLU A 890 14.85 7.99 25.12
CA GLU A 890 14.84 9.17 25.99
C GLU A 890 14.56 8.79 27.46
N GLN A 891 13.60 7.90 27.69
CA GLN A 891 13.27 7.40 29.03
C GLN A 891 14.39 6.55 29.63
N MET A 892 15.06 5.74 28.80
CA MET A 892 16.21 4.93 29.18
C MET A 892 17.36 5.84 29.64
N PHE A 893 17.69 6.90 28.90
CA PHE A 893 18.72 7.86 29.32
C PHE A 893 18.35 8.58 30.61
N LYS A 894 17.09 9.01 30.77
CA LYS A 894 16.62 9.58 32.05
C LYS A 894 16.81 8.62 33.22
N ALA A 895 16.58 7.33 33.02
CA ALA A 895 16.79 6.31 34.05
C ALA A 895 18.28 6.05 34.33
N LEU A 896 19.11 5.94 33.29
CA LEU A 896 20.55 5.68 33.45
C LEU A 896 21.31 6.86 34.08
N LYS A 897 20.81 8.10 33.95
CA LYS A 897 21.37 9.28 34.63
C LYS A 897 21.39 9.15 36.16
N VAL A 898 20.55 8.27 36.74
CA VAL A 898 20.55 7.99 38.19
C VAL A 898 21.87 7.34 38.65
N VAL A 899 22.54 6.58 37.78
CA VAL A 899 23.80 5.88 38.11
C VAL A 899 25.04 6.45 37.44
N ALA A 900 24.86 7.18 36.34
CA ALA A 900 25.93 7.70 35.50
C ALA A 900 26.98 8.50 36.29
N GLY A 901 28.26 8.26 36.01
CA GLY A 901 29.38 8.94 36.66
C GLY A 901 29.65 8.52 38.11
N ASN A 902 28.79 7.70 38.72
CA ASN A 902 29.02 7.11 40.04
C ASN A 902 29.42 5.64 39.90
N SER A 903 30.73 5.35 39.99
CA SER A 903 31.26 4.00 39.78
C SER A 903 30.59 2.94 40.68
N VAL A 904 30.28 3.28 41.93
CA VAL A 904 29.64 2.36 42.90
C VAL A 904 28.21 2.02 42.46
N ALA A 905 27.45 3.03 42.03
CA ALA A 905 26.09 2.83 41.55
C ALA A 905 26.04 2.06 40.22
N VAL A 906 27.01 2.31 39.33
CA VAL A 906 27.16 1.56 38.09
C VAL A 906 27.50 0.10 38.38
N ASP A 907 28.43 -0.17 39.29
CA ASP A 907 28.82 -1.53 39.67
C ASP A 907 27.63 -2.30 40.27
N ALA A 908 26.88 -1.67 41.18
CA ALA A 908 25.66 -2.25 41.73
C ALA A 908 24.62 -2.57 40.65
N LEU A 909 24.41 -1.65 39.69
CA LEU A 909 23.50 -1.90 38.57
C LEU A 909 23.97 -3.07 37.68
N MET A 910 25.27 -3.17 37.41
CA MET A 910 25.84 -4.26 36.61
C MET A 910 25.69 -5.61 37.31
N GLU A 911 25.93 -5.68 38.62
CA GLU A 911 25.72 -6.89 39.42
C GLU A 911 24.24 -7.31 39.43
N ILE A 912 23.32 -6.36 39.61
CA ILE A 912 21.87 -6.62 39.59
C ILE A 912 21.44 -7.11 38.21
N LEU A 913 21.92 -6.48 37.14
CA LEU A 913 21.61 -6.88 35.78
C LEU A 913 22.15 -8.29 35.49
N GLN A 914 23.38 -8.59 35.90
CA GLN A 914 23.97 -9.92 35.74
C GLN A 914 23.20 -10.98 36.53
N ALA A 915 22.81 -10.70 37.78
CA ALA A 915 22.00 -11.59 38.61
C ALA A 915 20.61 -11.85 37.98
N PHE A 916 19.98 -10.81 37.43
CA PHE A 916 18.69 -10.93 36.73
C PHE A 916 18.80 -11.81 35.49
N LEU A 917 19.82 -11.59 34.65
CA LEU A 917 20.08 -12.41 33.47
C LEU A 917 20.33 -13.88 33.84
N MET A 918 21.14 -14.13 34.87
CA MET A 918 21.42 -15.48 35.37
C MET A 918 20.16 -16.18 35.91
N THR A 919 19.27 -15.44 36.57
CA THR A 919 18.00 -15.96 37.11
C THR A 919 17.07 -16.45 36.00
N TYR A 920 16.97 -15.70 34.90
CA TYR A 920 15.92 -15.93 33.89
C TYR A 920 16.40 -16.45 32.55
N CYS A 921 17.69 -16.64 32.32
CA CYS A 921 18.21 -17.16 31.06
C CYS A 921 17.71 -18.60 30.80
N ARG A 922 16.50 -18.74 30.24
CA ARG A 922 15.85 -20.03 29.97
C ARG A 922 16.33 -20.67 28.70
N ARG A 923 16.93 -19.92 27.76
CA ARG A 923 17.20 -20.46 26.42
C ARG A 923 18.03 -21.73 26.48
N ARG A 924 18.75 -21.98 27.59
CA ARG A 924 19.40 -23.26 27.90
C ARG A 924 19.54 -23.41 29.40
N LYS A 925 18.99 -24.46 30.00
CA LYS A 925 19.62 -25.11 31.18
C LYS A 925 20.97 -25.72 30.76
N ILE A 926 21.87 -24.89 30.22
CA ILE A 926 23.30 -25.13 30.28
C ILE A 926 23.74 -24.20 31.37
N LYS A 927 24.20 -24.79 32.46
CA LYS A 927 24.85 -24.10 33.54
C LYS A 927 25.86 -23.10 32.97
N TYR A 928 25.53 -21.82 33.04
CA TYR A 928 26.55 -20.77 33.03
C TYR A 928 27.57 -21.01 34.17
N GLU A 929 27.16 -21.79 35.20
CA GLU A 929 28.00 -22.32 36.28
C GLU A 929 29.10 -23.30 35.81
N GLU A 930 28.93 -24.06 34.71
CA GLU A 930 29.95 -25.05 34.28
C GLU A 930 31.19 -24.40 33.65
N THR A 931 31.13 -23.12 33.27
CA THR A 931 32.27 -22.33 32.76
C THR A 931 33.01 -21.54 33.83
N THR A 932 32.41 -21.27 34.98
CA THR A 932 33.06 -20.59 36.12
C THR A 932 33.59 -21.56 37.17
N THR A 933 33.03 -22.77 37.29
CA THR A 933 33.46 -23.75 38.31
C THR A 933 34.52 -24.76 37.84
N THR A 934 34.93 -24.76 36.57
CA THR A 934 35.98 -25.67 36.06
C THR A 934 37.39 -25.07 36.03
N TYR A 935 37.58 -23.82 36.46
CA TYR A 935 38.90 -23.17 36.57
C TYR A 935 39.43 -23.00 38.00
N SER A 936 38.74 -23.56 39.01
CA SER A 936 39.20 -23.57 40.41
C SER A 936 39.78 -24.93 40.87
N CYS A 937 40.05 -25.87 39.95
CA CYS A 937 40.71 -27.15 40.25
C CYS A 937 42.03 -27.36 39.46
N ILE A 938 42.60 -26.31 38.86
CA ILE A 938 43.97 -26.30 38.31
C ILE A 938 44.66 -25.00 38.77
N ARG A 939 44.84 -24.88 40.09
CA ARG A 939 45.97 -24.19 40.74
C ARG A 939 46.07 -24.63 42.18
#